data_AF-A0A7J6W716-F1
#
_entry.id   AF-A0A7J6W716-F1
#
_cell.length_a   1.000
_cell.length_b   1.000
_cell.length_c   1.000
_cell.angle_alpha   90.00
_cell.angle_beta   90.00
_cell.angle_gamma   90.00
#
_symmetry.space_group_name_H-M   'P 1'
#
loop_
_entity.id
_entity.type
_entity.pdbx_description
1 polymer ?
#
loop_
_entity_poly.entity_id
_entity_poly.type
_entity_poly.pdbx_seq_one_letter_code
_entity_poly.pdbx_strand_id
1 'polypeptide(L)'
;MAALCSTFMSVRVFGNHLLPSSRPFINPRSVGNLPSPRSAITPGLKNVATRCSNANNVSSDASATQHFQFHPSVWDGYDFTAGCKSHLIDEWRLKDLKKEVKNMLSLAVVAADSFQALDLIDKIQRLGVAYHFKDEIEDILQRTNNDDYSHFFDQNIRKQEEHVDLCYVSLRFRLLRQAGYYVSTDVFKKFKDEKREFHANLASDVQGMLSLYEASYLSFRGEDIMDEAMNFSTKHLNSMLTCLSSSSLALQVQHALTMPLQRIPERVYARHYISVYEEDISHNETLLKFAKMDYNFVQLLHRKEINELQKWWKRIDLMSKLQCDFKNRVVEAYAITSNIYFEPQYSQGRIHLAKLWATFAYLDDAYDVFGSLDELELLCDAFQRWDANSTIELSDRMRVVFHEVLNFFNEIEKDMIEGGNVAGVPSFKELIQVQNKDLLKEVKVTLLEKIPTLEDWLSVSVPSAVGSLFYVLSYMNSKELATKEVFDWFATKPKVVIYSDLLTRLMADTASTKGYGPSMYPTLNSTGDVILVEKISPRLGKLVPGDIVTLKAPDNPTIFLTKRLLGLEGDQVTFLTDPHLETSSKTLVVPKGHVWVQGDNPYNSKDSRYFGPVPYGLLEGKLFYRIWPLIDFGSLNQGLWK
;
A
#
# COMPACT_ATOMS: atom_id res chain seq x y z
N MET A 1 6.07 -2.07 -10.72
CA MET A 1 4.89 -2.86 -10.29
C MET A 1 4.95 -3.29 -8.84
N ALA A 2 5.92 -4.11 -8.42
CA ALA A 2 6.08 -4.46 -7.00
C ALA A 2 6.14 -3.20 -6.10
N ALA A 3 6.86 -2.16 -6.57
CA ALA A 3 6.89 -0.83 -5.98
C ALA A 3 5.48 -0.19 -5.79
N LEU A 4 4.65 -0.10 -6.85
CA LEU A 4 3.26 0.36 -6.77
C LEU A 4 2.44 -0.42 -5.73
N CYS A 5 2.61 -1.73 -5.69
CA CYS A 5 1.81 -2.60 -4.82
C CYS A 5 2.22 -2.50 -3.35
N SER A 6 3.52 -2.48 -3.11
CA SER A 6 4.12 -2.21 -1.81
C SER A 6 3.73 -0.84 -1.25
N THR A 7 3.52 0.15 -2.12
CA THR A 7 3.17 1.53 -1.77
C THR A 7 1.78 1.66 -1.16
N PHE A 8 0.77 1.03 -1.76
CA PHE A 8 -0.60 1.08 -1.24
C PHE A 8 -0.72 0.38 0.12
N MET A 9 -0.03 -0.74 0.31
CA MET A 9 0.04 -1.41 1.63
C MET A 9 0.80 -0.55 2.65
N SER A 10 1.92 0.05 2.24
CA SER A 10 2.75 0.85 3.13
C SER A 10 2.02 2.10 3.62
N VAL A 11 1.39 2.88 2.73
CA VAL A 11 0.69 4.14 3.09
C VAL A 11 -0.45 3.87 4.09
N ARG A 12 -1.11 2.71 3.99
CA ARG A 12 -2.17 2.29 4.92
C ARG A 12 -1.65 1.78 6.27
N VAL A 13 -0.53 1.06 6.29
CA VAL A 13 0.02 0.42 7.51
C VAL A 13 0.93 1.38 8.30
N PHE A 14 1.70 2.21 7.60
CA PHE A 14 2.83 2.94 8.15
C PHE A 14 2.73 4.46 7.93
N GLY A 15 1.55 5.04 7.71
CA GLY A 15 1.37 6.46 7.36
C GLY A 15 2.20 7.47 8.20
N ASN A 16 2.48 7.17 9.47
CA ASN A 16 3.35 7.99 10.33
C ASN A 16 4.86 7.65 10.29
N HIS A 17 5.23 6.45 9.83
CA HIS A 17 6.62 5.95 9.77
C HIS A 17 7.24 6.02 8.36
N LEU A 18 6.42 6.13 7.31
CA LEU A 18 6.88 6.23 5.92
C LEU A 18 7.37 7.61 5.53
N LEU A 19 6.88 8.63 6.24
CA LEU A 19 7.21 9.99 5.91
C LEU A 19 8.58 10.29 6.50
N PRO A 20 9.46 10.95 5.72
CA PRO A 20 10.86 11.14 6.08
C PRO A 20 10.93 11.69 7.49
N SER A 21 11.45 10.90 8.42
CA SER A 21 11.64 11.34 9.80
C SER A 21 12.31 12.71 9.77
N SER A 22 11.82 13.66 10.56
CA SER A 22 12.40 15.01 10.64
C SER A 22 13.89 14.99 11.04
N ARG A 23 14.40 13.85 11.53
CA ARG A 23 15.79 13.63 11.88
C ARG A 23 16.60 13.04 10.71
N PRO A 24 17.59 13.77 10.16
CA PRO A 24 18.61 13.16 9.33
C PRO A 24 19.45 12.18 10.16
N PHE A 25 20.16 11.26 9.50
CA PHE A 25 21.19 10.46 10.16
C PHE A 25 22.35 11.38 10.57
N ILE A 26 22.30 11.94 11.78
CA ILE A 26 23.37 12.76 12.36
C ILE A 26 24.15 11.91 13.37
N ASN A 27 25.48 12.05 13.35
CA ASN A 27 26.40 11.49 14.34
C ASN A 27 26.02 11.95 15.77
N PRO A 28 25.95 11.09 16.79
CA PRO A 28 25.41 11.46 18.09
C PRO A 28 26.45 12.23 18.92
N ARG A 29 26.51 13.56 18.77
CA ARG A 29 27.05 14.44 19.81
C ARG A 29 26.19 15.71 19.95
N SER A 30 25.76 15.95 21.19
CA SER A 30 24.93 17.06 21.70
C SER A 30 23.42 16.98 21.44
N VAL A 31 22.69 16.34 22.37
CA VAL A 31 21.24 16.51 22.52
C VAL A 31 21.00 17.50 23.66
N GLY A 32 20.57 18.71 23.31
CA GLY A 32 19.92 19.64 24.22
C GLY A 32 18.43 19.32 24.29
N ASN A 33 17.89 19.21 25.51
CA ASN A 33 16.48 18.95 25.79
C ASN A 33 15.57 20.03 25.18
N LEU A 34 14.52 19.61 24.46
CA LEU A 34 13.38 20.45 24.07
C LEU A 34 12.05 19.69 24.28
N PRO A 35 10.95 20.41 24.53
CA PRO A 35 9.85 19.95 25.37
C PRO A 35 8.73 19.22 24.61
N SER A 36 7.97 18.40 25.35
CA SER A 36 6.78 17.68 24.89
C SER A 36 5.67 18.61 24.40
N PRO A 37 4.93 18.29 23.32
CA PRO A 37 3.75 19.05 22.92
C PRO A 37 2.63 18.89 23.97
N ARG A 38 2.16 20.01 24.51
CA ARG A 38 0.99 20.10 25.38
C ARG A 38 -0.28 19.73 24.61
N SER A 39 -1.13 18.92 25.23
CA SER A 39 -2.50 18.65 24.82
C SER A 39 -3.33 19.94 24.77
N ALA A 40 -3.78 20.33 23.58
CA ALA A 40 -4.79 21.37 23.43
C ALA A 40 -6.18 20.73 23.60
N ILE A 41 -6.81 21.02 24.74
CA ILE A 41 -8.24 20.82 24.99
C ILE A 41 -8.96 22.02 24.38
N THR A 42 -9.99 21.80 23.56
CA THR A 42 -10.94 22.85 23.18
C THR A 42 -12.39 22.38 23.33
N PRO A 43 -13.32 23.29 23.70
CA PRO A 43 -14.54 22.96 24.42
C PRO A 43 -15.76 22.71 23.54
N GLY A 44 -16.77 22.06 24.14
CA GLY A 44 -17.97 21.54 23.50
C GLY A 44 -18.84 22.55 22.75
N LEU A 45 -19.48 22.05 21.70
CA LEU A 45 -20.55 22.72 20.99
C LEU A 45 -21.83 21.89 21.07
N LYS A 46 -22.90 22.60 21.44
CA LYS A 46 -24.22 22.11 21.80
C LYS A 46 -25.03 21.68 20.58
N ASN A 47 -25.80 20.62 20.80
CA ASN A 47 -27.00 20.15 20.09
C ASN A 47 -27.66 21.11 19.08
N VAL A 48 -27.96 20.59 17.89
CA VAL A 48 -29.33 20.63 17.32
C VAL A 48 -29.58 19.32 16.57
N ALA A 49 -30.39 18.44 17.17
CA ALA A 49 -31.06 17.35 16.49
C ALA A 49 -32.56 17.58 16.68
N THR A 50 -33.28 17.82 15.58
CA THR A 50 -34.74 17.72 15.58
C THR A 50 -35.19 17.13 14.25
N ARG A 51 -35.53 15.84 14.27
CA ARG A 51 -36.43 15.22 13.29
C ARG A 51 -37.84 15.29 13.87
N CYS A 52 -38.78 15.84 13.12
CA CYS A 52 -40.19 15.49 13.26
C CYS A 52 -40.74 15.10 11.90
N SER A 53 -41.12 13.84 11.81
CA SER A 53 -42.10 13.30 10.87
C SER A 53 -43.44 14.00 11.03
N ASN A 54 -44.01 14.49 9.92
CA ASN A 54 -45.44 14.34 9.61
C ASN A 54 -45.70 14.62 8.12
N ALA A 55 -46.59 13.83 7.57
CA ALA A 55 -46.92 13.74 6.15
C ALA A 55 -47.72 14.95 5.62
N ASN A 56 -47.67 15.07 4.28
CA ASN A 56 -48.53 15.86 3.38
C ASN A 56 -48.24 17.36 3.24
N ASN A 57 -47.44 17.72 2.22
CA ASN A 57 -47.91 18.45 1.04
C ASN A 57 -46.77 18.65 0.03
N VAL A 58 -47.14 18.63 -1.25
CA VAL A 58 -46.27 18.80 -2.42
C VAL A 58 -45.62 20.19 -2.42
N SER A 59 -44.28 20.23 -2.49
CA SER A 59 -43.52 21.26 -3.22
C SER A 59 -42.14 20.72 -3.57
N SER A 60 -41.82 20.74 -4.85
CA SER A 60 -40.49 20.54 -5.42
C SER A 60 -39.49 21.55 -4.84
N ASP A 61 -38.47 21.09 -4.12
CA ASP A 61 -37.12 21.66 -4.17
C ASP A 61 -36.09 20.90 -3.31
N ALA A 62 -34.84 21.00 -3.79
CA ALA A 62 -33.55 20.69 -3.16
C ALA A 62 -33.11 19.21 -3.08
N SER A 63 -32.17 18.88 -3.97
CA SER A 63 -31.24 17.77 -3.86
C SER A 63 -30.55 17.78 -2.49
N ALA A 64 -30.82 16.76 -1.68
CA ALA A 64 -30.08 16.51 -0.45
C ALA A 64 -28.64 16.09 -0.82
N THR A 65 -27.76 17.06 -1.03
CA THR A 65 -26.32 16.82 -1.15
C THR A 65 -25.83 16.29 0.20
N GLN A 66 -25.40 15.03 0.19
CA GLN A 66 -24.88 14.37 1.38
C GLN A 66 -23.55 15.08 1.74
N HIS A 67 -23.54 15.88 2.80
CA HIS A 67 -22.30 16.54 3.26
C HIS A 67 -21.35 15.51 3.85
N PHE A 68 -20.43 15.02 3.03
CA PHE A 68 -19.25 14.28 3.50
C PHE A 68 -18.29 15.27 4.15
N GLN A 69 -17.83 14.96 5.36
CA GLN A 69 -16.81 15.75 6.06
C GLN A 69 -15.49 14.97 6.05
N PHE A 70 -14.53 15.42 5.25
CA PHE A 70 -13.19 14.84 5.17
C PHE A 70 -12.29 15.44 6.25
N HIS A 71 -11.39 14.63 6.79
CA HIS A 71 -10.39 15.13 7.73
C HIS A 71 -9.37 16.01 6.97
N PRO A 72 -8.97 17.17 7.53
CA PRO A 72 -7.94 18.05 6.92
C PRO A 72 -6.62 17.33 6.72
N SER A 73 -5.70 17.90 5.93
CA SER A 73 -4.38 17.30 5.78
C SER A 73 -3.60 17.47 7.09
N VAL A 74 -2.97 16.40 7.55
CA VAL A 74 -2.09 16.48 8.75
C VAL A 74 -0.81 17.28 8.47
N TRP A 75 -0.56 17.63 7.20
CA TRP A 75 0.59 18.40 6.73
C TRP A 75 0.27 19.86 6.41
N ASP A 76 -0.96 20.31 6.69
CA ASP A 76 -1.35 21.69 6.42
C ASP A 76 -0.46 22.67 7.21
N GLY A 77 0.15 23.61 6.48
CA GLY A 77 1.09 24.58 7.04
C GLY A 77 2.50 24.06 7.34
N TYR A 78 2.79 22.77 7.11
CA TYR A 78 4.13 22.22 7.30
C TYR A 78 5.10 22.69 6.21
N ASP A 79 6.27 23.19 6.62
CA ASP A 79 7.36 23.59 5.72
C ASP A 79 8.43 22.49 5.64
N PHE A 80 8.42 21.73 4.54
CA PHE A 80 9.41 20.67 4.28
C PHE A 80 10.83 21.20 3.99
N THR A 81 10.99 22.51 3.80
CA THR A 81 12.28 23.16 3.62
C THR A 81 12.85 23.74 4.91
N ALA A 82 12.05 23.81 5.99
CA ALA A 82 12.51 24.28 7.29
C ALA A 82 13.65 23.40 7.81
N GLY A 83 14.81 24.02 8.06
CA GLY A 83 16.00 23.31 8.54
C GLY A 83 16.73 22.47 7.48
N CYS A 84 16.37 22.54 6.20
CA CYS A 84 17.14 21.94 5.11
C CYS A 84 18.50 22.64 4.96
N LYS A 85 19.53 22.07 5.55
CA LYS A 85 20.91 22.54 5.41
C LYS A 85 21.55 21.92 4.17
N SER A 86 21.10 22.32 2.98
CA SER A 86 21.62 21.77 1.71
C SER A 86 23.14 21.93 1.56
N HIS A 87 23.71 22.98 2.14
CA HIS A 87 25.15 23.24 2.16
C HIS A 87 25.96 22.25 3.03
N LEU A 88 25.31 21.41 3.84
CA LEU A 88 25.99 20.38 4.63
C LEU A 88 26.16 19.06 3.88
N ILE A 89 25.58 18.92 2.68
CA ILE A 89 25.88 17.76 1.85
C ILE A 89 27.20 18.02 1.14
N ASP A 90 28.21 17.27 1.54
CA ASP A 90 29.49 17.22 0.83
C ASP A 90 29.34 16.34 -0.43
N GLU A 91 28.96 16.97 -1.55
CA GLU A 91 28.81 16.29 -2.84
C GLU A 91 30.13 15.68 -3.35
N TRP A 92 31.26 16.29 -3.01
CA TRP A 92 32.58 15.76 -3.38
C TRP A 92 32.85 14.46 -2.64
N ARG A 93 32.62 14.45 -1.33
CA ARG A 93 32.77 13.23 -0.54
C ARG A 93 31.79 12.14 -0.98
N LEU A 94 30.56 12.48 -1.38
CA LEU A 94 29.60 11.51 -1.94
C LEU A 94 30.13 10.87 -3.22
N LYS A 95 30.74 11.65 -4.13
CA LYS A 95 31.36 11.15 -5.37
C LYS A 95 32.55 10.24 -5.09
N ASP A 96 33.39 10.60 -4.12
CA ASP A 96 34.55 9.78 -3.72
C ASP A 96 34.10 8.44 -3.14
N LEU A 97 33.13 8.45 -2.21
CA LEU A 97 32.54 7.24 -1.65
C LEU A 97 31.89 6.35 -2.74
N LYS A 98 31.18 6.96 -3.70
CA LYS A 98 30.62 6.22 -4.85
C LYS A 98 31.72 5.50 -5.63
N LYS A 99 32.86 6.16 -5.86
CA LYS A 99 34.01 5.55 -6.56
C LYS A 99 34.63 4.41 -5.75
N GLU A 100 34.78 4.57 -4.44
CA GLU A 100 35.27 3.51 -3.55
C GLU A 100 34.36 2.27 -3.59
N VAL A 101 33.03 2.44 -3.48
CA VAL A 101 32.06 1.33 -3.57
C VAL A 101 32.07 0.69 -4.96
N LYS A 102 32.16 1.49 -6.03
CA LYS A 102 32.33 0.97 -7.40
C LYS A 102 33.58 0.09 -7.52
N ASN A 103 34.71 0.49 -6.93
CA ASN A 103 35.92 -0.33 -6.93
C ASN A 103 35.72 -1.65 -6.17
N MET A 104 34.95 -1.67 -5.08
CA MET A 104 34.61 -2.91 -4.37
C MET A 104 33.84 -3.87 -5.29
N LEU A 105 32.87 -3.37 -6.05
CA LEU A 105 32.14 -4.16 -7.05
C LEU A 105 33.06 -4.64 -8.18
N SER A 106 33.94 -3.77 -8.71
CA SER A 106 34.93 -4.16 -9.72
C SER A 106 35.84 -5.30 -9.25
N LEU A 107 36.16 -5.38 -7.96
CA LEU A 107 36.92 -6.50 -7.39
C LEU A 107 36.05 -7.77 -7.27
N ALA A 108 34.79 -7.61 -6.87
CA ALA A 108 33.83 -8.72 -6.77
C ALA A 108 33.54 -9.39 -8.13
N VAL A 109 33.63 -8.64 -9.24
CA VAL A 109 33.52 -9.13 -10.62
C VAL A 109 34.50 -10.27 -10.94
N VAL A 110 35.66 -10.33 -10.26
CA VAL A 110 36.67 -11.40 -10.46
C VAL A 110 36.21 -12.74 -9.86
N ALA A 111 35.36 -12.71 -8.85
CA ALA A 111 34.79 -13.88 -8.18
C ALA A 111 33.25 -13.75 -8.16
N ALA A 112 32.66 -13.52 -9.33
CA ALA A 112 31.27 -13.09 -9.49
C ALA A 112 30.25 -14.09 -8.90
N ASP A 113 30.58 -15.38 -8.92
CA ASP A 113 29.79 -16.49 -8.40
C ASP A 113 29.99 -16.76 -6.89
N SER A 114 30.92 -16.05 -6.24
CA SER A 114 31.17 -16.21 -4.80
C SER A 114 30.02 -15.68 -3.94
N PHE A 115 29.86 -16.26 -2.74
CA PHE A 115 28.88 -15.75 -1.77
C PHE A 115 29.14 -14.27 -1.44
N GLN A 116 30.41 -13.86 -1.32
CA GLN A 116 30.79 -12.50 -0.95
C GLN A 116 30.40 -11.47 -2.03
N ALA A 117 30.47 -11.83 -3.32
CA ALA A 117 30.02 -10.97 -4.40
C ALA A 117 28.49 -10.76 -4.37
N LEU A 118 27.73 -11.84 -4.19
CA LEU A 118 26.27 -11.79 -4.12
C LEU A 118 25.77 -11.10 -2.85
N ASP A 119 26.41 -11.33 -1.70
CA ASP A 119 26.12 -10.65 -0.45
C ASP A 119 26.40 -9.14 -0.53
N LEU A 120 27.47 -8.73 -1.23
CA LEU A 120 27.73 -7.30 -1.49
C LEU A 120 26.61 -6.67 -2.33
N ILE A 121 26.15 -7.35 -3.38
CA ILE A 121 25.01 -6.89 -4.19
C ILE A 121 23.75 -6.76 -3.34
N ASP A 122 23.46 -7.77 -2.52
CA ASP A 122 22.28 -7.76 -1.64
C ASP A 122 22.31 -6.57 -0.68
N LYS A 123 23.45 -6.35 -0.01
CA LYS A 123 23.64 -5.19 0.89
C LYS A 123 23.45 -3.86 0.15
N ILE A 124 23.99 -3.73 -1.06
CA ILE A 124 23.87 -2.52 -1.89
C ILE A 124 22.39 -2.26 -2.29
N GLN A 125 21.65 -3.31 -2.66
CA GLN A 125 20.22 -3.22 -2.95
C GLN A 125 19.40 -2.86 -1.71
N ARG A 126 19.63 -3.56 -0.59
CA ARG A 126 18.93 -3.33 0.68
C ARG A 126 19.18 -1.94 1.26
N LEU A 127 20.36 -1.37 1.04
CA LEU A 127 20.71 0.00 1.43
C LEU A 127 20.12 1.07 0.50
N GLY A 128 19.44 0.68 -0.59
CA GLY A 128 18.76 1.58 -1.50
C GLY A 128 19.70 2.44 -2.35
N VAL A 129 20.90 1.91 -2.65
CA VAL A 129 21.94 2.59 -3.43
C VAL A 129 22.36 1.82 -4.70
N ALA A 130 21.71 0.69 -5.01
CA ALA A 130 21.98 -0.10 -6.20
C ALA A 130 21.82 0.68 -7.52
N TYR A 131 20.92 1.68 -7.55
CA TYR A 131 20.69 2.49 -8.75
C TYR A 131 21.92 3.26 -9.24
N HIS A 132 22.97 3.39 -8.42
CA HIS A 132 24.26 3.98 -8.80
C HIS A 132 25.19 3.05 -9.56
N PHE A 133 24.95 1.74 -9.50
CA PHE A 133 25.88 0.68 -9.90
C PHE A 133 25.22 -0.40 -10.79
N LYS A 134 24.25 0.01 -11.62
CA LYS A 134 23.46 -0.92 -12.43
C LYS A 134 24.34 -1.80 -13.32
N ASP A 135 25.29 -1.18 -14.03
CA ASP A 135 26.18 -1.86 -14.96
C ASP A 135 27.08 -2.89 -14.24
N GLU A 136 27.64 -2.53 -13.09
CA GLU A 136 28.50 -3.45 -12.31
C GLU A 136 27.71 -4.63 -11.74
N ILE A 137 26.50 -4.37 -11.23
CA ILE A 137 25.61 -5.42 -10.72
C ILE A 137 25.20 -6.36 -11.85
N GLU A 138 24.85 -5.82 -13.03
CA GLU A 138 24.46 -6.60 -14.19
C GLU A 138 25.59 -7.52 -14.68
N ASP A 139 26.84 -7.03 -14.76
CA ASP A 139 28.01 -7.84 -15.13
C ASP A 139 28.23 -9.01 -14.16
N ILE A 140 28.16 -8.77 -12.84
CA ILE A 140 28.31 -9.83 -11.84
C ILE A 140 27.19 -10.88 -11.98
N LEU A 141 25.93 -10.44 -12.09
CA LEU A 141 24.79 -11.36 -12.19
C LEU A 141 24.79 -12.13 -13.51
N GLN A 142 25.21 -11.51 -14.61
CA GLN A 142 25.36 -12.17 -15.90
C GLN A 142 26.42 -13.27 -15.84
N ARG A 143 27.58 -13.01 -15.23
CA ARG A 143 28.63 -14.03 -15.03
C ARG A 143 28.16 -15.14 -14.09
N THR A 144 27.50 -14.78 -12.99
CA THR A 144 26.89 -15.74 -12.07
C THR A 144 25.89 -16.64 -12.80
N ASN A 145 25.13 -16.09 -13.75
CA ASN A 145 24.18 -16.85 -14.57
C ASN A 145 24.84 -17.74 -15.62
N ASN A 146 26.07 -17.45 -16.03
CA ASN A 146 26.80 -18.26 -17.00
C ASN A 146 27.65 -19.36 -16.33
N ASP A 147 27.75 -19.35 -15.00
CA ASP A 147 28.41 -20.40 -14.22
C ASP A 147 27.74 -21.77 -14.40
N ASP A 148 28.51 -22.86 -14.26
CA ASP A 148 28.00 -24.22 -14.42
C ASP A 148 27.09 -24.61 -13.26
N TYR A 149 25.78 -24.65 -13.48
CA TYR A 149 24.79 -25.00 -12.46
C TYR A 149 24.77 -26.49 -12.08
N SER A 150 25.52 -27.36 -12.77
CA SER A 150 25.45 -28.81 -12.59
C SER A 150 25.69 -29.25 -11.14
N HIS A 151 26.62 -28.59 -10.45
CA HIS A 151 26.98 -28.86 -9.06
C HIS A 151 25.83 -28.57 -8.06
N PHE A 152 24.86 -27.70 -8.38
CA PHE A 152 23.69 -27.50 -7.52
C PHE A 152 22.71 -28.67 -7.56
N PHE A 153 22.78 -29.52 -8.58
CA PHE A 153 21.92 -30.69 -8.74
C PHE A 153 22.60 -31.99 -8.32
N ASP A 154 23.90 -31.97 -8.03
CA ASP A 154 24.64 -33.13 -7.55
C ASP A 154 24.37 -33.36 -6.06
N GLN A 155 23.68 -34.45 -5.75
CA GLN A 155 23.34 -34.88 -4.39
C GLN A 155 24.54 -35.43 -3.62
N ASN A 156 25.68 -35.68 -4.28
CA ASN A 156 26.88 -36.23 -3.66
C ASN A 156 27.84 -35.16 -3.11
N ILE A 157 27.62 -33.87 -3.42
CA ILE A 157 28.45 -32.77 -2.94
C ILE A 157 28.09 -32.46 -1.48
N ARG A 158 29.10 -32.43 -0.61
CA ARG A 158 28.94 -32.34 0.85
C ARG A 158 28.71 -30.89 1.32
N LYS A 159 28.04 -30.75 2.48
CA LYS A 159 27.72 -29.48 3.20
C LYS A 159 28.91 -28.53 3.51
N GLN A 160 30.16 -28.92 3.23
CA GLN A 160 31.35 -28.12 3.56
C GLN A 160 31.81 -27.18 2.43
N GLU A 161 31.15 -27.20 1.28
CA GLU A 161 31.41 -26.27 0.17
C GLU A 161 30.43 -25.08 0.22
N GLU A 162 30.94 -23.85 0.07
CA GLU A 162 30.12 -22.61 0.07
C GLU A 162 28.92 -22.70 -0.90
N HIS A 163 29.10 -23.39 -2.03
CA HIS A 163 28.07 -23.56 -3.07
C HIS A 163 26.93 -24.55 -2.72
N VAL A 164 26.97 -25.16 -1.53
CA VAL A 164 25.96 -26.11 -1.04
C VAL A 164 25.09 -25.56 0.09
N ASP A 165 25.44 -24.37 0.60
CA ASP A 165 24.72 -23.72 1.69
C ASP A 165 23.34 -23.19 1.27
N LEU A 166 22.35 -23.30 2.18
CA LEU A 166 20.97 -22.88 1.90
C LEU A 166 20.89 -21.37 1.70
N CYS A 167 21.66 -20.60 2.47
CA CYS A 167 21.69 -19.15 2.32
C CYS A 167 22.20 -18.76 0.94
N TYR A 168 23.33 -19.31 0.51
CA TYR A 168 23.92 -19.03 -0.80
C TYR A 168 22.98 -19.40 -1.96
N VAL A 169 22.43 -20.63 -1.97
CA VAL A 169 21.52 -21.08 -3.06
C VAL A 169 20.28 -20.18 -3.13
N SER A 170 19.69 -19.85 -1.98
CA SER A 170 18.49 -19.01 -1.92
C SER A 170 18.80 -17.57 -2.36
N LEU A 171 19.94 -17.01 -1.94
CA LEU A 171 20.38 -15.68 -2.32
C LEU A 171 20.64 -15.58 -3.83
N ARG A 172 21.39 -16.54 -4.39
CA ARG A 172 21.67 -16.61 -5.82
C ARG A 172 20.40 -16.73 -6.64
N PHE A 173 19.49 -17.65 -6.27
CA PHE A 173 18.19 -17.82 -6.90
C PHE A 173 17.40 -16.50 -6.91
N ARG A 174 17.33 -15.82 -5.76
CA ARG A 174 16.61 -14.57 -5.60
C ARG A 174 17.18 -13.46 -6.48
N LEU A 175 18.49 -13.19 -6.39
CA LEU A 175 19.13 -12.10 -7.14
C LEU A 175 19.03 -12.30 -8.65
N LEU A 176 19.22 -13.53 -9.13
CA LEU A 176 19.11 -13.86 -10.55
C LEU A 176 17.67 -13.68 -11.07
N ARG A 177 16.67 -14.19 -10.34
CA ARG A 177 15.26 -14.00 -10.72
C ARG A 177 14.84 -12.53 -10.66
N GLN A 178 15.34 -11.76 -9.69
CA GLN A 178 15.10 -10.31 -9.62
C GLN A 178 15.69 -9.57 -10.83
N ALA A 179 16.82 -10.02 -11.36
CA ALA A 179 17.42 -9.50 -12.58
C ALA A 179 16.80 -10.04 -13.89
N GLY A 180 15.79 -10.91 -13.79
CA GLY A 180 15.07 -11.44 -14.95
C GLY A 180 15.64 -12.73 -15.55
N TYR A 181 16.66 -13.33 -14.92
CA TYR A 181 17.16 -14.64 -15.32
C TYR A 181 16.22 -15.76 -14.84
N TYR A 182 15.96 -16.74 -15.70
CA TYR A 182 15.25 -17.94 -15.29
C TYR A 182 16.18 -18.85 -14.49
N VAL A 183 15.78 -19.19 -13.27
CA VAL A 183 16.44 -20.19 -12.43
C VAL A 183 15.42 -21.24 -12.03
N SER A 184 15.68 -22.51 -12.32
CA SER A 184 14.78 -23.61 -11.96
C SER A 184 14.68 -23.77 -10.44
N THR A 185 13.48 -24.06 -9.92
CA THR A 185 13.25 -24.32 -8.48
C THR A 185 13.83 -25.67 -8.04
N ASP A 186 14.25 -26.49 -8.99
CA ASP A 186 14.91 -27.77 -8.75
C ASP A 186 16.23 -27.63 -7.97
N VAL A 187 16.85 -26.45 -7.96
CA VAL A 187 18.03 -26.15 -7.12
C VAL A 187 17.75 -26.37 -5.63
N PHE A 188 16.48 -26.36 -5.21
CA PHE A 188 16.07 -26.62 -3.85
C PHE A 188 15.81 -28.10 -3.54
N LYS A 189 15.77 -29.00 -4.54
CA LYS A 189 15.53 -30.44 -4.32
C LYS A 189 16.57 -31.09 -3.41
N LYS A 190 17.81 -30.60 -3.44
CA LYS A 190 18.90 -31.10 -2.58
C LYS A 190 18.70 -30.84 -1.09
N PHE A 191 17.79 -29.93 -0.74
CA PHE A 191 17.44 -29.62 0.65
C PHE A 191 16.23 -30.42 1.15
N LYS A 192 15.74 -31.36 0.33
CA LYS A 192 14.57 -32.17 0.60
C LYS A 192 14.98 -33.63 0.80
N ASP A 193 14.24 -34.34 1.65
CA ASP A 193 14.41 -35.76 1.88
C ASP A 193 13.70 -36.64 0.84
N GLU A 194 13.79 -37.96 1.01
CA GLU A 194 13.15 -38.96 0.13
C GLU A 194 11.61 -38.83 0.10
N LYS A 195 11.01 -38.25 1.14
CA LYS A 195 9.57 -37.97 1.21
C LYS A 195 9.20 -36.65 0.53
N ARG A 196 10.18 -35.96 -0.06
CA ARG A 196 10.06 -34.63 -0.66
C ARG A 196 9.68 -33.56 0.37
N GLU A 197 10.13 -33.69 1.62
CA GLU A 197 9.98 -32.65 2.64
C GLU A 197 11.32 -31.95 2.88
N PHE A 198 11.30 -30.64 3.18
CA PHE A 198 12.54 -29.93 3.55
C PHE A 198 13.13 -30.54 4.83
N HIS A 199 14.45 -30.75 4.84
CA HIS A 199 15.11 -31.37 5.99
C HIS A 199 14.92 -30.52 7.26
N ALA A 200 14.40 -31.15 8.33
CA ALA A 200 14.17 -30.48 9.60
C ALA A 200 15.45 -29.88 10.24
N ASN A 201 16.63 -30.38 9.89
CA ASN A 201 17.91 -29.84 10.37
C ASN A 201 18.24 -28.45 9.79
N LEU A 202 17.58 -28.01 8.73
CA LEU A 202 17.76 -26.66 8.17
C LEU A 202 17.23 -25.59 9.13
N ALA A 203 16.34 -25.96 10.05
CA ALA A 203 15.75 -25.04 11.03
C ALA A 203 16.77 -24.41 11.99
N SER A 204 18.00 -24.92 12.08
CA SER A 204 19.07 -24.28 12.87
C SER A 204 19.76 -23.12 12.13
N ASP A 205 19.66 -23.08 10.79
CA ASP A 205 20.26 -22.03 9.97
C ASP A 205 19.28 -20.87 9.76
N VAL A 206 19.31 -19.92 10.70
CA VAL A 206 18.43 -18.74 10.70
C VAL A 206 18.61 -17.93 9.41
N GLN A 207 19.85 -17.76 8.96
CA GLN A 207 20.18 -16.93 7.80
C GLN A 207 19.73 -17.60 6.51
N GLY A 208 19.96 -18.91 6.36
CA GLY A 208 19.43 -19.69 5.23
C GLY A 208 17.91 -19.75 5.21
N MET A 209 17.25 -19.86 6.37
CA MET A 209 15.78 -19.78 6.46
C MET A 209 15.24 -18.44 5.99
N LEU A 210 15.86 -17.34 6.41
CA LEU A 210 15.49 -16.00 5.97
C LEU A 210 15.70 -15.84 4.45
N SER A 211 16.84 -16.28 3.93
CA SER A 211 17.12 -16.21 2.50
C SER A 211 16.13 -17.06 1.67
N LEU A 212 15.77 -18.26 2.15
CA LEU A 212 14.78 -19.13 1.50
C LEU A 212 13.37 -18.51 1.52
N TYR A 213 12.98 -17.92 2.65
CA TYR A 213 11.72 -17.19 2.78
C TYR A 213 11.63 -16.06 1.75
N GLU A 214 12.65 -15.20 1.67
CA GLU A 214 12.66 -14.09 0.71
C GLU A 214 12.68 -14.57 -0.75
N ALA A 215 13.42 -15.65 -1.04
CA ALA A 215 13.44 -16.27 -2.37
C ALA A 215 12.07 -16.83 -2.79
N SER A 216 11.27 -17.34 -1.83
CA SER A 216 9.95 -17.92 -2.12
C SER A 216 8.94 -16.94 -2.70
N TYR A 217 9.11 -15.63 -2.46
CA TYR A 217 8.25 -14.59 -3.04
C TYR A 217 8.47 -14.33 -4.54
N LEU A 218 9.44 -15.00 -5.16
CA LEU A 218 9.70 -14.96 -6.61
C LEU A 218 9.17 -16.21 -7.33
N SER A 219 8.25 -16.95 -6.71
CA SER A 219 7.62 -18.12 -7.30
C SER A 219 6.71 -17.78 -8.48
N PHE A 220 6.61 -18.72 -9.41
CA PHE A 220 5.60 -18.74 -10.46
C PHE A 220 4.53 -19.79 -10.15
N ARG A 221 3.34 -19.62 -10.75
CA ARG A 221 2.25 -20.59 -10.62
C ARG A 221 2.71 -21.96 -11.13
N GLY A 222 2.53 -23.00 -10.31
CA GLY A 222 2.93 -24.38 -10.61
C GLY A 222 4.32 -24.76 -10.08
N GLU A 223 4.99 -23.86 -9.37
CA GLU A 223 6.26 -24.15 -8.68
C GLU A 223 6.03 -24.60 -7.24
N ASP A 224 5.43 -25.78 -7.05
CA ASP A 224 5.00 -26.30 -5.74
C ASP A 224 6.13 -26.30 -4.68
N ILE A 225 7.38 -26.53 -5.10
CA ILE A 225 8.57 -26.48 -4.22
C ILE A 225 8.70 -25.12 -3.52
N MET A 226 8.32 -24.02 -4.19
CA MET A 226 8.44 -22.68 -3.62
C MET A 226 7.32 -22.39 -2.62
N ASP A 227 6.11 -22.91 -2.85
CA ASP A 227 5.01 -22.82 -1.88
C ASP A 227 5.35 -23.62 -0.60
N GLU A 228 5.94 -24.80 -0.77
CA GLU A 228 6.47 -25.59 0.34
C GLU A 228 7.61 -24.86 1.06
N ALA A 229 8.53 -24.23 0.33
CA ALA A 229 9.63 -23.45 0.90
C ALA A 229 9.13 -22.25 1.71
N MET A 230 8.12 -21.53 1.20
CA MET A 230 7.46 -20.42 1.89
C MET A 230 6.83 -20.91 3.20
N ASN A 231 6.07 -22.00 3.17
CA ASN A 231 5.41 -22.56 4.35
C ASN A 231 6.43 -23.04 5.40
N PHE A 232 7.46 -23.78 4.96
CA PHE A 232 8.52 -24.30 5.81
C PHE A 232 9.30 -23.17 6.50
N SER A 233 9.84 -22.24 5.72
CA SER A 233 10.63 -21.12 6.24
C SER A 233 9.80 -20.20 7.15
N THR A 234 8.55 -19.89 6.79
CA THR A 234 7.65 -19.07 7.63
C THR A 234 7.41 -19.71 9.00
N LYS A 235 7.10 -21.00 9.03
CA LYS A 235 6.89 -21.75 10.28
C LYS A 235 8.11 -21.69 11.19
N HIS A 236 9.29 -21.96 10.63
CA HIS A 236 10.52 -22.02 11.41
C HIS A 236 10.98 -20.63 11.87
N LEU A 237 10.95 -19.62 11.00
CA LEU A 237 11.29 -18.24 11.37
C LEU A 237 10.39 -17.70 12.50
N ASN A 238 9.08 -17.97 12.45
CA ASN A 238 8.17 -17.60 13.55
C ASN A 238 8.54 -18.29 14.87
N SER A 239 8.88 -19.59 14.82
CA SER A 239 9.31 -20.33 16.01
C SER A 239 10.66 -19.84 16.56
N MET A 240 11.54 -19.34 15.70
CA MET A 240 12.89 -18.91 16.08
C MET A 240 12.89 -17.50 16.67
N LEU A 241 11.94 -16.64 16.27
CA LEU A 241 11.85 -15.25 16.74
C LEU A 241 11.75 -15.15 18.27
N THR A 242 11.13 -16.11 18.94
CA THR A 242 11.05 -16.16 20.42
C THR A 242 12.38 -16.47 21.10
N CYS A 243 13.34 -17.02 20.37
CA CYS A 243 14.62 -17.50 20.89
C CYS A 243 15.82 -16.66 20.41
N LEU A 244 15.62 -15.77 19.42
CA LEU A 244 16.67 -14.90 18.91
C LEU A 244 16.89 -13.72 19.87
N SER A 245 18.13 -13.58 20.36
CA SER A 245 18.58 -12.36 21.03
C SER A 245 18.43 -11.15 20.10
N SER A 246 18.17 -9.97 20.66
CA SER A 246 18.12 -8.68 19.93
C SER A 246 19.42 -8.45 19.14
N SER A 247 19.40 -8.87 17.88
CA SER A 247 20.53 -8.86 16.94
C SER A 247 20.04 -8.29 15.62
N SER A 248 20.98 -7.83 14.77
CA SER A 248 20.67 -7.36 13.42
C SER A 248 19.89 -8.41 12.61
N LEU A 249 20.20 -9.70 12.81
CA LEU A 249 19.48 -10.81 12.17
C LEU A 249 18.04 -10.96 12.71
N ALA A 250 17.83 -10.84 14.01
CA ALA A 250 16.48 -10.90 14.59
C ALA A 250 15.57 -9.79 14.05
N LEU A 251 16.11 -8.57 13.89
CA LEU A 251 15.39 -7.44 13.29
C LEU A 251 15.02 -7.72 11.82
N GLN A 252 15.94 -8.33 11.06
CA GLN A 252 15.65 -8.72 9.67
C GLN A 252 14.57 -9.79 9.57
N VAL A 253 14.61 -10.80 10.43
CA VAL A 253 13.57 -11.85 10.48
C VAL A 253 12.21 -11.26 10.84
N GLN A 254 12.16 -10.42 11.89
CA GLN A 254 10.94 -9.73 12.29
C GLN A 254 10.36 -8.88 11.16
N HIS A 255 11.22 -8.13 10.47
CA HIS A 255 10.82 -7.32 9.34
C HIS A 255 10.29 -8.19 8.19
N ALA A 256 11.03 -9.22 7.76
CA ALA A 256 10.65 -10.07 6.63
C ALA A 256 9.30 -10.78 6.84
N LEU A 257 9.05 -11.28 8.06
CA LEU A 257 7.75 -11.86 8.43
C LEU A 257 6.62 -10.83 8.46
N THR A 258 6.94 -9.54 8.63
CA THR A 258 5.98 -8.43 8.55
C THR A 258 5.68 -8.04 7.11
N MET A 259 6.74 -7.78 6.35
CA MET A 259 6.67 -7.42 4.95
C MET A 259 7.94 -7.94 4.27
N PRO A 260 7.82 -8.95 3.40
CA PRO A 260 8.95 -9.52 2.71
C PRO A 260 9.56 -8.49 1.76
N LEU A 261 10.85 -8.64 1.46
CA LEU A 261 11.62 -7.71 0.63
C LEU A 261 10.95 -7.44 -0.72
N GLN A 262 10.33 -8.47 -1.33
CA GLN A 262 9.67 -8.35 -2.62
C GLN A 262 8.35 -7.52 -2.59
N ARG A 263 7.82 -7.24 -1.39
CA ARG A 263 6.55 -6.52 -1.19
C ARG A 263 6.69 -5.19 -0.46
N ILE A 264 7.91 -4.73 -0.16
CA ILE A 264 8.16 -3.43 0.50
C ILE A 264 8.77 -2.43 -0.50
N PRO A 265 8.45 -1.11 -0.42
CA PRO A 265 9.14 -0.12 -1.24
C PRO A 265 10.62 -0.02 -0.84
N GLU A 266 11.51 0.01 -1.82
CA GLU A 266 12.96 -0.04 -1.62
C GLU A 266 13.47 1.02 -0.63
N ARG A 267 13.00 2.28 -0.77
CA ARG A 267 13.47 3.36 0.12
C ARG A 267 12.92 3.30 1.53
N VAL A 268 11.73 2.73 1.70
CA VAL A 268 11.18 2.47 3.04
C VAL A 268 12.04 1.41 3.73
N TYR A 269 12.36 0.33 3.01
CA TYR A 269 13.23 -0.70 3.52
C TYR A 269 14.65 -0.19 3.81
N ALA A 270 15.24 0.58 2.90
CA ALA A 270 16.57 1.16 3.07
C ALA A 270 16.70 1.98 4.35
N ARG A 271 15.66 2.75 4.72
CA ARG A 271 15.68 3.52 5.98
C ARG A 271 15.83 2.65 7.21
N HIS A 272 15.15 1.50 7.22
CA HIS A 272 15.22 0.52 8.28
C HIS A 272 16.55 -0.23 8.23
N TYR A 273 16.94 -0.72 7.05
CA TYR A 273 18.13 -1.53 6.85
C TYR A 273 19.43 -0.78 7.13
N ILE A 274 19.51 0.54 6.88
CA ILE A 274 20.69 1.34 7.26
C ILE A 274 20.98 1.22 8.78
N SER A 275 19.94 1.22 9.62
CA SER A 275 20.11 1.07 11.07
C SER A 275 20.51 -0.35 11.45
N VAL A 276 19.90 -1.35 10.81
CA VAL A 276 20.27 -2.77 10.99
C VAL A 276 21.72 -3.04 10.59
N TYR A 277 22.15 -2.47 9.45
CA TYR A 277 23.50 -2.62 8.92
C TYR A 277 24.54 -1.89 9.77
N GLU A 278 24.19 -0.77 10.40
CA GLU A 278 25.06 -0.08 11.36
C GLU A 278 25.31 -0.91 12.64
N GLU A 279 24.32 -1.71 13.07
CA GLU A 279 24.46 -2.60 14.22
C GLU A 279 25.22 -3.89 13.91
N ASP A 280 25.41 -4.23 12.64
CA ASP A 280 26.18 -5.40 12.21
C ASP A 280 27.68 -5.14 12.44
N ILE A 281 28.33 -5.98 13.26
CA ILE A 281 29.75 -5.86 13.59
C ILE A 281 30.64 -6.04 12.34
N SER A 282 30.15 -6.74 11.33
CA SER A 282 30.88 -7.03 10.08
C SER A 282 30.63 -6.01 8.96
N HIS A 283 29.89 -4.93 9.24
CA HIS A 283 29.50 -3.99 8.19
C HIS A 283 30.71 -3.27 7.57
N ASN A 284 30.60 -2.99 6.27
CA ASN A 284 31.55 -2.14 5.58
C ASN A 284 31.26 -0.67 5.84
N GLU A 285 32.18 0.00 6.53
CA GLU A 285 32.13 1.42 6.91
C GLU A 285 31.99 2.38 5.72
N THR A 286 32.69 2.12 4.61
CA THR A 286 32.60 2.94 3.40
C THR A 286 31.20 2.87 2.79
N LEU A 287 30.66 1.65 2.66
CA LEU A 287 29.31 1.42 2.14
C LEU A 287 28.24 2.04 3.05
N LEU A 288 28.36 1.92 4.38
CA LEU A 288 27.43 2.55 5.33
C LEU A 288 27.44 4.08 5.21
N LYS A 289 28.63 4.69 5.13
CA LYS A 289 28.77 6.14 4.94
C LYS A 289 28.16 6.59 3.63
N PHE A 290 28.43 5.86 2.55
CA PHE A 290 27.83 6.13 1.24
C PHE A 290 26.30 6.08 1.30
N ALA A 291 25.73 5.00 1.86
CA ALA A 291 24.29 4.83 1.98
C ALA A 291 23.61 5.95 2.78
N LYS A 292 24.17 6.35 3.92
CA LYS A 292 23.62 7.45 4.73
C LYS A 292 23.67 8.79 4.00
N MET A 293 24.78 9.10 3.33
CA MET A 293 24.95 10.35 2.58
C MET A 293 24.01 10.41 1.38
N ASP A 294 23.94 9.33 0.60
CA ASP A 294 22.99 9.20 -0.50
C ASP A 294 21.54 9.33 -0.01
N TYR A 295 21.21 8.63 1.08
CA TYR A 295 19.85 8.63 1.62
C TYR A 295 19.38 10.05 1.94
N ASN A 296 20.23 10.82 2.61
CA ASN A 296 19.98 12.22 2.97
C ASN A 296 19.95 13.13 1.74
N PHE A 297 20.81 12.91 0.73
CA PHE A 297 20.82 13.68 -0.51
C PHE A 297 19.49 13.55 -1.26
N VAL A 298 19.04 12.33 -1.50
CA VAL A 298 17.77 12.04 -2.18
C VAL A 298 16.59 12.54 -1.35
N GLN A 299 16.61 12.38 -0.02
CA GLN A 299 15.56 12.90 0.86
C GLN A 299 15.44 14.43 0.76
N LEU A 300 16.56 15.14 0.66
CA LEU A 300 16.57 16.60 0.53
C LEU A 300 15.99 17.06 -0.82
N LEU A 301 16.25 16.31 -1.90
CA LEU A 301 15.58 16.52 -3.17
C LEU A 301 14.06 16.34 -3.03
N HIS A 302 13.60 15.22 -2.46
CA HIS A 302 12.18 14.93 -2.29
C HIS A 302 11.45 15.99 -1.45
N ARG A 303 12.09 16.53 -0.41
CA ARG A 303 11.52 17.63 0.39
C ARG A 303 11.31 18.91 -0.42
N LYS A 304 12.20 19.22 -1.36
CA LYS A 304 12.03 20.36 -2.27
C LYS A 304 10.85 20.12 -3.21
N GLU A 305 10.76 18.93 -3.79
CA GLU A 305 9.67 18.52 -4.68
C GLU A 305 8.29 18.59 -3.97
N ILE A 306 8.19 18.12 -2.72
CA ILE A 306 6.95 18.24 -1.91
C ILE A 306 6.54 19.71 -1.72
N ASN A 307 7.49 20.59 -1.43
CA ASN A 307 7.19 22.01 -1.25
C ASN A 307 6.72 22.67 -2.57
N GLU A 308 7.30 22.28 -3.70
CA GLU A 308 6.83 22.72 -5.02
C GLU A 308 5.40 22.27 -5.29
N LEU A 309 5.05 21.03 -4.93
CA LEU A 309 3.69 20.50 -5.04
C LEU A 309 2.70 21.21 -4.12
N GLN A 310 3.08 21.49 -2.87
CA GLN A 310 2.23 22.27 -1.96
C GLN A 310 1.98 23.68 -2.50
N LYS A 311 3.00 24.34 -3.08
CA LYS A 311 2.83 25.65 -3.75
C LYS A 311 1.90 25.54 -4.94
N TRP A 312 2.05 24.52 -5.77
CA TRP A 312 1.16 24.24 -6.91
C TRP A 312 -0.28 24.05 -6.44
N TRP A 313 -0.52 23.21 -5.43
CA TRP A 313 -1.85 22.97 -4.88
C TRP A 313 -2.51 24.23 -4.33
N LYS A 314 -1.73 25.05 -3.59
CA LYS A 314 -2.20 26.36 -3.10
C LYS A 314 -2.56 27.32 -4.23
N ARG A 315 -1.85 27.29 -5.37
CA ARG A 315 -2.17 28.14 -6.54
C ARG A 315 -3.46 27.71 -7.24
N ILE A 316 -3.78 26.42 -7.23
CA ILE A 316 -5.05 25.91 -7.78
C ILE A 316 -6.22 26.47 -6.97
N ASP A 317 -6.06 26.58 -5.64
CA ASP A 317 -7.07 27.11 -4.72
C ASP A 317 -8.44 26.43 -4.89
N LEU A 318 -8.40 25.10 -5.02
CA LEU A 318 -9.58 24.31 -5.38
C LEU A 318 -10.72 24.43 -4.34
N MET A 319 -10.37 24.64 -3.06
CA MET A 319 -11.34 24.86 -1.98
C MET A 319 -12.22 26.08 -2.25
N SER A 320 -11.64 27.20 -2.66
CA SER A 320 -12.40 28.43 -2.92
C SER A 320 -13.26 28.31 -4.18
N LYS A 321 -12.78 27.54 -5.17
CA LYS A 321 -13.48 27.32 -6.45
C LYS A 321 -14.65 26.34 -6.34
N LEU A 322 -14.47 25.19 -5.69
CA LEU A 322 -15.52 24.16 -5.58
C LEU A 322 -16.56 24.44 -4.51
N GLN A 323 -16.15 25.12 -3.42
CA GLN A 323 -17.03 25.41 -2.27
C GLN A 323 -17.72 24.16 -1.68
N CYS A 324 -17.09 23.00 -1.84
CA CYS A 324 -17.51 21.73 -1.25
C CYS A 324 -16.29 21.06 -0.59
N ASP A 325 -16.56 20.08 0.27
CA ASP A 325 -15.50 19.32 0.92
C ASP A 325 -14.94 18.25 -0.04
N PHE A 326 -13.62 18.03 -0.02
CA PHE A 326 -12.92 17.03 -0.81
C PHE A 326 -11.62 16.60 -0.11
N LYS A 327 -11.03 15.48 -0.53
CA LYS A 327 -9.81 14.95 0.11
C LYS A 327 -8.58 15.79 -0.27
N ASN A 328 -8.05 16.57 0.68
CA ASN A 328 -6.72 17.18 0.54
C ASN A 328 -5.61 16.19 0.94
N ARG A 329 -4.95 15.54 -0.03
CA ARG A 329 -3.95 14.47 0.19
C ARG A 329 -2.69 14.61 -0.69
N VAL A 330 -2.23 15.83 -0.94
CA VAL A 330 -1.10 16.11 -1.86
C VAL A 330 0.22 15.50 -1.38
N VAL A 331 0.49 15.54 -0.07
CA VAL A 331 1.74 14.97 0.47
C VAL A 331 1.71 13.45 0.38
N GLU A 332 0.55 12.84 0.62
CA GLU A 332 0.32 11.42 0.46
C GLU A 332 0.42 10.97 -1.01
N ALA A 333 -0.14 11.76 -1.94
CA ALA A 333 0.01 11.56 -3.39
C ALA A 333 1.48 11.59 -3.83
N TYR A 334 2.28 12.50 -3.27
CA TYR A 334 3.72 12.51 -3.49
C TYR A 334 4.42 11.30 -2.85
N ALA A 335 4.05 10.92 -1.62
CA ALA A 335 4.63 9.76 -0.96
C ALA A 335 4.41 8.49 -1.79
N ILE A 336 3.21 8.31 -2.36
CA ILE A 336 2.92 7.21 -3.29
C ILE A 336 3.87 7.24 -4.47
N THR A 337 3.99 8.40 -5.11
CA THR A 337 4.84 8.62 -6.27
C THR A 337 6.33 8.34 -6.00
N SER A 338 6.84 8.80 -4.86
CA SER A 338 8.24 8.63 -4.47
C SER A 338 8.64 7.16 -4.27
N ASN A 339 7.68 6.29 -3.95
CA ASN A 339 7.91 4.86 -3.84
C ASN A 339 7.95 4.14 -5.20
N ILE A 340 7.47 4.77 -6.28
CA ILE A 340 7.50 4.23 -7.64
C ILE A 340 8.84 4.54 -8.31
N TYR A 341 9.29 5.80 -8.22
CA TYR A 341 10.56 6.29 -8.77
C TYR A 341 11.26 7.17 -7.74
N PHE A 342 12.10 6.61 -6.88
CA PHE A 342 12.76 7.42 -5.85
C PHE A 342 14.02 8.12 -6.36
N GLU A 343 14.59 7.65 -7.45
CA GLU A 343 15.92 8.02 -7.90
C GLU A 343 15.97 9.46 -8.42
N PRO A 344 17.04 10.24 -8.16
CA PRO A 344 17.09 11.66 -8.49
C PRO A 344 16.76 12.03 -9.94
N GLN A 345 17.16 11.21 -10.91
CA GLN A 345 16.93 11.47 -12.34
C GLN A 345 15.44 11.52 -12.72
N TYR A 346 14.54 10.98 -11.89
CA TYR A 346 13.09 10.97 -12.14
C TYR A 346 12.34 12.11 -11.44
N SER A 347 13.04 13.17 -11.03
CA SER A 347 12.47 14.32 -10.30
C SER A 347 11.21 14.91 -10.96
N GLN A 348 11.30 15.28 -12.24
CA GLN A 348 10.15 15.84 -12.96
C GLN A 348 8.99 14.83 -13.07
N GLY A 349 9.32 13.56 -13.39
CA GLY A 349 8.31 12.50 -13.44
C GLY A 349 7.58 12.29 -12.11
N ARG A 350 8.29 12.41 -10.98
CA ARG A 350 7.67 12.39 -9.64
C ARG A 350 6.75 13.58 -9.41
N ILE A 351 7.17 14.80 -9.77
CA ILE A 351 6.31 15.98 -9.60
C ILE A 351 5.04 15.82 -10.44
N HIS A 352 5.17 15.44 -11.71
CA HIS A 352 4.05 15.23 -12.61
C HIS A 352 3.10 14.14 -12.11
N LEU A 353 3.63 13.02 -11.61
CA LEU A 353 2.83 11.92 -11.07
C LEU A 353 2.13 12.26 -9.77
N ALA A 354 2.75 13.05 -8.89
CA ALA A 354 2.07 13.53 -7.70
C ALA A 354 0.95 14.53 -8.02
N LYS A 355 1.16 15.43 -9.00
CA LYS A 355 0.10 16.32 -9.50
C LYS A 355 -1.04 15.52 -10.11
N LEU A 356 -0.72 14.53 -10.94
CA LEU A 356 -1.70 13.63 -11.54
C LEU A 356 -2.55 12.96 -10.47
N TRP A 357 -1.94 12.36 -9.45
CA TRP A 357 -2.63 11.74 -8.33
C TRP A 357 -3.57 12.70 -7.61
N ALA A 358 -3.11 13.91 -7.32
CA ALA A 358 -3.92 14.93 -6.67
C ALA A 358 -5.11 15.36 -7.57
N THR A 359 -4.87 15.47 -8.88
CA THR A 359 -5.91 15.76 -9.88
C THR A 359 -6.97 14.66 -9.95
N PHE A 360 -6.53 13.41 -10.00
CA PHE A 360 -7.43 12.27 -10.01
C PHE A 360 -8.20 12.12 -8.71
N ALA A 361 -7.62 12.47 -7.55
CA ALA A 361 -8.32 12.37 -6.29
C ALA A 361 -9.57 13.27 -6.22
N TYR A 362 -9.51 14.51 -6.73
CA TYR A 362 -10.70 15.36 -6.75
C TYR A 362 -11.64 15.05 -7.93
N LEU A 363 -11.13 14.48 -9.03
CA LEU A 363 -11.98 13.97 -10.11
C LEU A 363 -12.78 12.75 -9.62
N ASP A 364 -12.13 11.83 -8.91
CA ASP A 364 -12.74 10.68 -8.22
C ASP A 364 -13.81 11.15 -7.23
N ASP A 365 -13.50 12.12 -6.37
CA ASP A 365 -14.50 12.71 -5.47
C ASP A 365 -15.69 13.34 -6.26
N ALA A 366 -15.48 13.88 -7.47
CA ALA A 366 -16.58 14.37 -8.29
C ALA A 366 -17.54 13.26 -8.73
N TYR A 367 -17.02 12.10 -9.15
CA TYR A 367 -17.84 10.94 -9.55
C TYR A 367 -18.48 10.23 -8.35
N ASP A 368 -17.79 10.14 -7.21
CA ASP A 368 -18.20 9.30 -6.08
C ASP A 368 -18.98 10.04 -4.99
N VAL A 369 -18.77 11.35 -4.84
CA VAL A 369 -19.18 12.09 -3.63
C VAL A 369 -20.27 13.11 -3.94
N PHE A 370 -20.07 13.95 -4.97
CA PHE A 370 -20.91 15.14 -5.14
C PHE A 370 -21.54 15.33 -6.53
N GLY A 371 -21.18 14.53 -7.54
CA GLY A 371 -21.81 14.59 -8.85
C GLY A 371 -23.08 13.76 -8.94
N SER A 372 -24.12 14.33 -9.55
CA SER A 372 -25.29 13.56 -9.98
C SER A 372 -25.03 12.83 -11.29
N LEU A 373 -25.78 11.76 -11.58
CA LEU A 373 -25.58 10.99 -12.81
C LEU A 373 -25.68 11.86 -14.08
N ASP A 374 -26.68 12.75 -14.15
CA ASP A 374 -26.86 13.67 -15.29
C ASP A 374 -25.67 14.62 -15.47
N GLU A 375 -25.16 15.18 -14.37
CA GLU A 375 -23.96 16.02 -14.38
C GLU A 375 -22.70 15.26 -14.81
N LEU A 376 -22.56 14.00 -14.37
CA LEU A 376 -21.42 13.15 -14.71
C LEU A 376 -21.45 12.70 -16.17
N GLU A 377 -22.63 12.48 -16.75
CA GLU A 377 -22.77 12.21 -18.18
C GLU A 377 -22.31 13.41 -19.02
N LEU A 378 -22.74 14.63 -18.64
CA LEU A 378 -22.29 15.86 -19.29
C LEU A 378 -20.79 16.09 -19.10
N LEU A 379 -20.26 15.85 -17.89
CA LEU A 379 -18.83 15.99 -17.61
C LEU A 379 -18.00 15.02 -18.47
N CYS A 380 -18.43 13.76 -18.56
CA CYS A 380 -17.78 12.77 -19.39
C CYS A 380 -17.83 13.17 -20.87
N ASP A 381 -18.97 13.64 -21.40
CA ASP A 381 -19.10 14.14 -22.77
C ASP A 381 -18.17 15.33 -23.04
N ALA A 382 -18.07 16.27 -22.10
CA ALA A 382 -17.15 17.40 -22.20
C ALA A 382 -15.69 16.93 -22.32
N PHE A 383 -15.26 15.93 -21.54
CA PHE A 383 -13.93 15.31 -21.70
C PHE A 383 -13.77 14.57 -23.03
N GLN A 384 -14.82 13.95 -23.58
CA GLN A 384 -14.72 13.33 -24.91
C GLN A 384 -14.53 14.37 -26.02
N ARG A 385 -15.21 15.52 -25.92
CA ARG A 385 -15.06 16.62 -26.89
C ARG A 385 -13.77 17.40 -26.70
N TRP A 386 -13.27 17.47 -25.45
CA TRP A 386 -12.08 18.22 -25.06
C TRP A 386 -12.17 19.71 -25.37
N ASP A 387 -13.38 20.30 -25.30
CA ASP A 387 -13.64 21.69 -25.66
C ASP A 387 -14.26 22.45 -24.48
N ALA A 388 -13.69 23.60 -24.11
CA ALA A 388 -14.24 24.48 -23.09
C ALA A 388 -15.65 24.98 -23.41
N ASN A 389 -16.03 25.10 -24.70
CA ASN A 389 -17.38 25.51 -25.09
C ASN A 389 -18.43 24.42 -24.83
N SER A 390 -18.01 23.16 -24.65
CA SER A 390 -18.92 22.07 -24.26
C SER A 390 -19.35 22.10 -22.79
N THR A 391 -18.89 23.10 -22.02
CA THR A 391 -19.17 23.24 -20.58
C THR A 391 -20.38 24.11 -20.24
N ILE A 392 -21.11 24.62 -21.24
CA ILE A 392 -22.26 25.53 -21.04
C ILE A 392 -23.35 24.86 -20.21
N GLU A 393 -23.60 23.57 -20.45
CA GLU A 393 -24.60 22.77 -19.75
C GLU A 393 -24.10 22.20 -18.41
N LEU A 394 -22.79 22.27 -18.14
CA LEU A 394 -22.23 21.85 -16.86
C LEU A 394 -22.63 22.81 -15.75
N SER A 395 -22.93 22.26 -14.57
CA SER A 395 -23.01 23.02 -13.34
C SER A 395 -21.67 23.70 -13.03
N ASP A 396 -21.72 24.79 -12.25
CA ASP A 396 -20.52 25.56 -11.92
C ASP A 396 -19.42 24.68 -11.29
N ARG A 397 -19.80 23.71 -10.45
CA ARG A 397 -18.86 22.76 -9.82
C ARG A 397 -18.21 21.84 -10.84
N MET A 398 -18.97 21.24 -11.76
CA MET A 398 -18.40 20.36 -12.79
C MET A 398 -17.56 21.12 -13.80
N ARG A 399 -17.93 22.38 -14.09
CA ARG A 399 -17.12 23.28 -14.91
C ARG A 399 -15.77 23.56 -14.26
N VAL A 400 -15.73 23.79 -12.94
CA VAL A 400 -14.46 23.91 -12.19
C VAL A 400 -13.64 22.62 -12.31
N VAL A 401 -14.22 21.45 -12.05
CA VAL A 401 -13.50 20.16 -12.16
C VAL A 401 -12.90 19.99 -13.57
N PHE A 402 -13.70 20.20 -14.61
CA PHE A 402 -13.26 20.10 -16.00
C PHE A 402 -12.10 21.06 -16.31
N HIS A 403 -12.22 22.34 -15.94
CA HIS A 403 -11.18 23.33 -16.22
C HIS A 403 -9.88 23.04 -15.47
N GLU A 404 -9.92 22.61 -14.20
CA GLU A 404 -8.71 22.31 -13.45
C GLU A 404 -8.00 21.05 -14.00
N VAL A 405 -8.74 20.03 -14.44
CA VAL A 405 -8.15 18.87 -15.12
C VAL A 405 -7.50 19.29 -16.45
N LEU A 406 -8.16 20.14 -17.25
CA LEU A 406 -7.58 20.65 -18.50
C LEU A 406 -6.35 21.53 -18.27
N ASN A 407 -6.37 22.41 -17.26
CA ASN A 407 -5.22 23.25 -16.90
C ASN A 407 -4.02 22.39 -16.54
N PHE A 408 -4.24 21.35 -15.74
CA PHE A 408 -3.21 20.36 -15.41
C PHE A 408 -2.71 19.63 -16.67
N PHE A 409 -3.59 19.16 -17.55
CA PHE A 409 -3.18 18.53 -18.80
C PHE A 409 -2.31 19.46 -19.66
N ASN A 410 -2.71 20.71 -19.85
CA ASN A 410 -1.96 21.69 -20.63
C ASN A 410 -0.56 21.95 -20.04
N GLU A 411 -0.44 21.97 -18.71
CA GLU A 411 0.86 22.06 -18.02
C GLU A 411 1.74 20.86 -18.36
N ILE A 412 1.20 19.65 -18.27
CA ILE A 412 1.94 18.42 -18.58
C ILE A 412 2.29 18.30 -20.06
N GLU A 413 1.37 18.62 -20.97
CA GLU A 413 1.60 18.63 -22.41
C GLU A 413 2.78 19.53 -22.76
N LYS A 414 2.81 20.74 -22.20
CA LYS A 414 3.93 21.67 -22.39
C LYS A 414 5.25 21.05 -21.94
N ASP A 415 5.28 20.49 -20.73
CA ASP A 415 6.49 19.87 -20.18
C ASP A 415 6.94 18.65 -20.99
N MET A 416 6.00 17.86 -21.53
CA MET A 416 6.28 16.73 -22.44
C MET A 416 6.92 17.21 -23.75
N ILE A 417 6.37 18.25 -24.37
CA ILE A 417 6.88 18.80 -25.62
C ILE A 417 8.28 19.39 -25.40
N GLU A 418 8.48 20.18 -24.34
CA GLU A 418 9.79 20.75 -23.98
C GLU A 418 10.82 19.67 -23.63
N GLY A 419 10.38 18.56 -23.01
CA GLY A 419 11.20 17.38 -22.72
C GLY A 419 11.51 16.48 -23.93
N GLY A 420 10.88 16.74 -25.08
CA GLY A 420 11.03 15.96 -26.32
C GLY A 420 10.11 14.74 -26.46
N ASN A 421 9.15 14.55 -25.55
CA ASN A 421 8.14 13.49 -25.60
C ASN A 421 6.86 13.95 -26.33
N VAL A 422 7.00 14.37 -27.57
CA VAL A 422 5.84 14.80 -28.40
C VAL A 422 4.92 13.62 -28.71
N ALA A 423 5.49 12.41 -28.87
CA ALA A 423 4.73 11.20 -29.20
C ALA A 423 3.76 10.74 -28.10
N GLY A 424 4.03 11.07 -26.83
CA GLY A 424 3.18 10.67 -25.70
C GLY A 424 1.96 11.55 -25.48
N VAL A 425 1.93 12.78 -26.02
CA VAL A 425 0.84 13.74 -25.76
C VAL A 425 -0.53 13.19 -26.18
N PRO A 426 -0.72 12.61 -27.39
CA PRO A 426 -2.00 12.05 -27.80
C PRO A 426 -2.44 10.90 -26.88
N SER A 427 -1.50 10.03 -26.50
CA SER A 427 -1.77 8.89 -25.62
C SER A 427 -2.19 9.33 -24.22
N PHE A 428 -1.58 10.39 -23.69
CA PHE A 428 -1.96 10.95 -22.39
C PHE A 428 -3.38 11.55 -22.42
N LYS A 429 -3.74 12.24 -23.51
CA LYS A 429 -5.10 12.76 -23.71
C LYS A 429 -6.13 11.63 -23.77
N GLU A 430 -5.90 10.63 -24.62
CA GLU A 430 -6.79 9.48 -24.79
C GLU A 430 -7.03 8.77 -23.45
N LEU A 431 -5.99 8.66 -22.64
CA LEU A 431 -6.07 8.02 -21.33
C LEU A 431 -7.00 8.74 -20.35
N ILE A 432 -6.97 10.08 -20.31
CA ILE A 432 -7.91 10.87 -19.50
C ILE A 432 -9.34 10.67 -20.00
N GLN A 433 -9.53 10.56 -21.32
CA GLN A 433 -10.85 10.31 -21.91
C GLN A 433 -11.38 8.92 -21.57
N VAL A 434 -10.54 7.89 -21.61
CA VAL A 434 -10.88 6.51 -21.24
C VAL A 434 -11.20 6.42 -19.75
N GLN A 435 -10.37 7.02 -18.90
CA GLN A 435 -10.57 6.99 -17.45
C GLN A 435 -11.91 7.64 -17.03
N ASN A 436 -12.32 8.73 -17.67
CA ASN A 436 -13.64 9.32 -17.43
C ASN A 436 -14.80 8.40 -17.84
N LYS A 437 -14.67 7.66 -18.95
CA LYS A 437 -15.66 6.64 -19.34
C LYS A 437 -15.74 5.51 -18.31
N ASP A 438 -14.59 5.05 -17.83
CA ASP A 438 -14.50 3.96 -16.87
C ASP A 438 -15.10 4.36 -15.52
N LEU A 439 -14.81 5.57 -15.03
CA LEU A 439 -15.45 6.14 -13.83
C LEU A 439 -16.97 6.25 -13.98
N LEU A 440 -17.46 6.80 -15.10
CA LEU A 440 -18.90 6.89 -15.36
C LEU A 440 -19.58 5.51 -15.39
N LYS A 441 -18.89 4.50 -15.96
CA LYS A 441 -19.39 3.13 -16.01
C LYS A 441 -19.48 2.52 -14.62
N GLU A 442 -18.48 2.75 -13.76
CA GLU A 442 -18.47 2.30 -12.37
C GLU A 442 -19.62 2.94 -11.57
N VAL A 443 -19.84 4.24 -11.72
CA VAL A 443 -20.98 4.95 -11.10
C VAL A 443 -22.30 4.36 -11.57
N LYS A 444 -22.48 4.16 -12.87
CA LYS A 444 -23.71 3.55 -13.43
C LYS A 444 -23.98 2.17 -12.84
N VAL A 445 -22.96 1.31 -12.74
CA VAL A 445 -23.10 -0.02 -12.12
C VAL A 445 -23.43 0.08 -10.63
N THR A 446 -22.84 1.04 -9.92
CA THR A 446 -23.08 1.27 -8.49
C THR A 446 -24.49 1.79 -8.22
N LEU A 447 -25.09 2.53 -9.16
CA LEU A 447 -26.46 3.03 -9.09
C LEU A 447 -27.52 2.00 -9.49
N LEU A 448 -27.14 0.90 -10.14
CA LEU A 448 -28.08 -0.19 -10.41
C LEU A 448 -28.50 -0.83 -9.08
N GLU A 449 -29.81 -1.01 -8.87
CA GLU A 449 -30.34 -1.74 -7.71
C GLU A 449 -29.90 -3.22 -7.67
N LYS A 450 -29.31 -3.72 -8.76
CA LYS A 450 -28.78 -5.07 -8.88
C LYS A 450 -27.30 -5.12 -8.54
N ILE A 451 -27.02 -5.85 -7.48
CA ILE A 451 -25.71 -6.29 -7.01
C ILE A 451 -24.93 -7.06 -8.11
N PRO A 452 -23.73 -6.61 -8.54
CA PRO A 452 -22.91 -7.32 -9.51
C PRO A 452 -22.23 -8.58 -8.93
N THR A 453 -21.83 -9.52 -9.79
CA THR A 453 -20.90 -10.58 -9.38
C THR A 453 -19.49 -10.01 -9.20
N LEU A 454 -18.57 -10.75 -8.56
CA LEU A 454 -17.18 -10.30 -8.42
C LEU A 454 -16.52 -10.10 -9.79
N GLU A 455 -16.79 -10.98 -10.73
CA GLU A 455 -16.26 -10.89 -12.10
C GLU A 455 -16.82 -9.65 -12.82
N ASP A 456 -18.14 -9.42 -12.73
CA ASP A 456 -18.77 -8.24 -13.31
C ASP A 456 -18.24 -6.95 -12.68
N TRP A 457 -18.07 -6.91 -11.35
CA TRP A 457 -17.48 -5.77 -10.63
C TRP A 457 -16.07 -5.50 -11.12
N LEU A 458 -15.18 -6.50 -11.08
CA LEU A 458 -13.78 -6.35 -11.50
C LEU A 458 -13.65 -5.95 -12.97
N SER A 459 -14.57 -6.38 -13.84
CA SER A 459 -14.59 -5.98 -15.26
C SER A 459 -14.80 -4.47 -15.47
N VAL A 460 -15.33 -3.77 -14.47
CA VAL A 460 -15.59 -2.32 -14.49
C VAL A 460 -14.65 -1.57 -13.55
N SER A 461 -14.40 -2.11 -12.36
CA SER A 461 -13.62 -1.45 -11.32
C SER A 461 -12.11 -1.56 -11.51
N VAL A 462 -11.62 -2.56 -12.27
CA VAL A 462 -10.18 -2.68 -12.56
C VAL A 462 -9.75 -1.60 -13.57
N PRO A 463 -10.45 -1.39 -14.71
CA PRO A 463 -10.17 -0.27 -15.60
C PRO A 463 -10.20 1.10 -14.91
N SER A 464 -11.10 1.31 -13.96
CA SER A 464 -11.22 2.57 -13.23
C SER A 464 -10.19 2.77 -12.11
N ALA A 465 -9.52 1.71 -11.64
CA ALA A 465 -8.51 1.76 -10.56
C ALA A 465 -7.18 2.44 -10.94
N VAL A 466 -7.16 3.15 -12.07
CA VAL A 466 -6.16 4.16 -12.46
C VAL A 466 -4.78 3.58 -12.83
N GLY A 467 -4.67 2.27 -13.08
CA GLY A 467 -3.36 1.62 -13.21
C GLY A 467 -2.60 1.87 -14.54
N SER A 468 -3.31 2.16 -15.64
CA SER A 468 -2.69 2.51 -16.93
C SER A 468 -1.99 3.89 -16.94
N LEU A 469 -2.33 4.78 -16.01
CA LEU A 469 -1.75 6.13 -15.87
C LEU A 469 -0.32 6.13 -15.30
N PHE A 470 0.13 5.04 -14.67
CA PHE A 470 1.48 4.93 -14.11
C PHE A 470 2.57 4.70 -15.15
N TYR A 471 2.24 4.18 -16.35
CA TYR A 471 3.21 3.96 -17.43
C TYR A 471 3.45 5.20 -18.29
N VAL A 472 2.46 6.08 -18.39
CA VAL A 472 2.54 7.29 -19.22
C VAL A 472 3.47 8.34 -18.59
N LEU A 473 3.52 8.41 -17.27
CA LEU A 473 4.40 9.34 -16.54
C LEU A 473 5.82 8.85 -16.31
N SER A 474 6.04 7.53 -16.36
CA SER A 474 7.37 6.96 -16.18
C SER A 474 8.35 7.28 -17.30
N TYR A 475 7.86 7.77 -18.44
CA TYR A 475 8.66 7.97 -19.64
C TYR A 475 8.69 9.39 -20.20
N MET A 476 7.99 10.36 -19.61
CA MET A 476 7.95 11.72 -20.17
C MET A 476 9.30 12.45 -20.23
N ASN A 477 10.31 11.94 -19.51
CA ASN A 477 11.67 12.47 -19.52
C ASN A 477 12.75 11.43 -19.88
N SER A 478 12.36 10.21 -20.28
CA SER A 478 13.31 9.24 -20.83
C SER A 478 13.25 9.31 -22.34
N LYS A 479 14.18 10.04 -22.95
CA LYS A 479 14.28 10.16 -24.43
C LYS A 479 14.30 8.80 -25.14
N GLU A 480 14.78 7.76 -24.47
CA GLU A 480 14.91 6.41 -25.02
C GLU A 480 13.59 5.62 -25.01
N LEU A 481 12.69 5.88 -24.05
CA LEU A 481 11.46 5.09 -23.83
C LEU A 481 10.18 5.86 -24.20
N ALA A 482 10.30 7.16 -24.48
CA ALA A 482 9.25 8.03 -24.98
C ALA A 482 8.98 7.83 -26.49
N THR A 483 8.81 6.60 -26.94
CA THR A 483 8.62 6.26 -28.36
C THR A 483 7.18 5.86 -28.64
N LYS A 484 6.74 6.08 -29.88
CA LYS A 484 5.38 5.73 -30.31
C LYS A 484 5.12 4.23 -30.14
N GLU A 485 6.10 3.40 -30.47
CA GLU A 485 6.03 1.94 -30.37
C GLU A 485 5.74 1.48 -28.94
N VAL A 486 6.35 2.14 -27.95
CA VAL A 486 6.13 1.86 -26.53
C VAL A 486 4.70 2.25 -26.13
N PHE A 487 4.22 3.44 -26.54
CA PHE A 487 2.85 3.86 -26.26
C PHE A 487 1.80 2.97 -26.94
N ASP A 488 2.01 2.59 -28.20
CA ASP A 488 1.14 1.68 -28.95
C ASP A 488 1.10 0.30 -28.26
N TRP A 489 2.24 -0.23 -27.81
CA TRP A 489 2.29 -1.47 -27.04
C TRP A 489 1.52 -1.36 -25.72
N PHE A 490 1.63 -0.25 -24.99
CA PHE A 490 0.85 -0.03 -23.77
C PHE A 490 -0.64 0.02 -24.03
N ALA A 491 -1.07 0.66 -25.12
CA ALA A 491 -2.47 0.75 -25.51
C ALA A 491 -3.10 -0.64 -25.76
N THR A 492 -2.30 -1.65 -26.10
CA THR A 492 -2.78 -3.05 -26.21
C THR A 492 -3.15 -3.70 -24.87
N LYS A 493 -2.93 -3.02 -23.73
CA LYS A 493 -3.12 -3.54 -22.36
C LYS A 493 -2.42 -4.89 -22.17
N PRO A 494 -1.08 -4.96 -22.27
CA PRO A 494 -0.34 -6.20 -22.06
C PRO A 494 -0.61 -6.75 -20.65
N LYS A 495 -0.46 -8.07 -20.47
CA LYS A 495 -0.75 -8.76 -19.19
C LYS A 495 -0.16 -8.05 -17.96
N VAL A 496 1.02 -7.46 -18.13
CA VAL A 496 1.73 -6.72 -17.10
C VAL A 496 0.84 -5.55 -16.59
N VAL A 497 0.24 -4.75 -17.48
CA VAL A 497 -0.69 -3.65 -17.15
C VAL A 497 -1.93 -4.21 -16.44
N ILE A 498 -2.58 -5.21 -17.05
CA ILE A 498 -3.82 -5.80 -16.51
C ILE A 498 -3.63 -6.29 -15.07
N TYR A 499 -2.54 -7.02 -14.79
CA TYR A 499 -2.27 -7.53 -13.45
C TYR A 499 -1.88 -6.44 -12.45
N SER A 500 -1.24 -5.36 -12.90
CA SER A 500 -0.93 -4.20 -12.06
C SER A 500 -2.19 -3.44 -11.66
N ASP A 501 -3.09 -3.22 -12.60
CA ASP A 501 -4.38 -2.55 -12.37
C ASP A 501 -5.24 -3.39 -11.43
N LEU A 502 -5.31 -4.70 -11.67
CA LEU A 502 -6.03 -5.65 -10.81
C LEU A 502 -5.49 -5.61 -9.38
N LEU A 503 -4.17 -5.68 -9.22
CA LEU A 503 -3.58 -5.66 -7.88
C LEU A 503 -3.84 -4.33 -7.18
N THR A 504 -3.73 -3.21 -7.90
CA THR A 504 -4.08 -1.86 -7.41
C THR A 504 -5.51 -1.79 -6.93
N ARG A 505 -6.48 -2.27 -7.74
CA ARG A 505 -7.90 -2.35 -7.37
C ARG A 505 -8.11 -3.20 -6.11
N LEU A 506 -7.55 -4.39 -6.07
CA LEU A 506 -7.73 -5.31 -4.94
C LEU A 506 -7.16 -4.73 -3.64
N MET A 507 -6.00 -4.06 -3.70
CA MET A 507 -5.44 -3.37 -2.54
C MET A 507 -6.27 -2.14 -2.15
N ALA A 508 -6.83 -1.41 -3.13
CA ALA A 508 -7.70 -0.28 -2.85
C ALA A 508 -9.00 -0.73 -2.15
N ASP A 509 -9.63 -1.80 -2.63
CA ASP A 509 -10.88 -2.39 -2.11
C ASP A 509 -10.73 -2.97 -0.70
N THR A 510 -9.54 -3.46 -0.36
CA THR A 510 -9.27 -4.05 0.96
C THR A 510 -9.03 -2.95 2.00
N ALA A 511 -10.10 -2.43 2.61
CA ALA A 511 -9.97 -1.45 3.69
C ALA A 511 -9.34 -2.10 4.94
N SER A 512 -8.39 -1.43 5.59
CA SER A 512 -7.86 -1.89 6.89
C SER A 512 -8.46 -1.03 8.01
N THR A 513 -9.12 -1.65 8.98
CA THR A 513 -9.54 -0.97 10.22
C THR A 513 -8.65 -1.39 11.39
N LYS A 514 -8.47 -0.49 12.35
CA LYS A 514 -7.85 -0.83 13.64
C LYS A 514 -8.94 -1.15 14.65
N GLY A 515 -9.04 -2.41 15.08
CA GLY A 515 -9.95 -2.82 16.14
C GLY A 515 -9.28 -2.62 17.51
N TYR A 516 -9.82 -1.71 18.33
CA TYR A 516 -9.36 -1.48 19.71
C TYR A 516 -10.46 -1.84 20.71
N GLY A 517 -10.04 -2.32 21.89
CA GLY A 517 -10.92 -2.51 23.04
C GLY A 517 -11.34 -3.97 23.28
N PRO A 518 -11.88 -4.25 24.47
CA PRO A 518 -12.02 -5.61 25.00
C PRO A 518 -13.22 -6.40 24.44
N SER A 519 -14.09 -5.76 23.66
CA SER A 519 -15.41 -6.30 23.30
C SER A 519 -15.37 -7.55 22.43
N MET A 520 -14.35 -7.68 21.59
CA MET A 520 -14.19 -8.84 20.72
C MET A 520 -13.11 -9.82 21.22
N TYR A 521 -12.62 -9.66 22.45
CA TYR A 521 -11.67 -10.61 23.05
C TYR A 521 -12.36 -11.96 23.31
N PRO A 522 -11.73 -13.12 23.03
CA PRO A 522 -10.36 -13.31 22.56
C PRO A 522 -10.20 -13.26 21.04
N THR A 523 -11.28 -13.18 20.27
CA THR A 523 -11.24 -13.16 18.80
C THR A 523 -10.40 -12.02 18.27
N LEU A 524 -10.43 -10.84 18.89
CA LEU A 524 -9.58 -9.69 18.60
C LEU A 524 -8.85 -9.20 19.87
N ASN A 525 -7.59 -8.80 19.74
CA ASN A 525 -6.80 -8.32 20.88
C ASN A 525 -7.32 -6.97 21.40
N SER A 526 -7.39 -6.83 22.72
CA SER A 526 -7.84 -5.58 23.35
C SER A 526 -6.89 -4.41 23.12
N THR A 527 -5.61 -4.70 22.84
CA THR A 527 -4.53 -3.73 22.61
C THR A 527 -4.46 -3.21 21.18
N GLY A 528 -5.18 -3.81 20.22
CA GLY A 528 -5.25 -3.35 18.84
C GLY A 528 -4.90 -4.41 17.81
N ASP A 529 -5.84 -4.72 16.92
CA ASP A 529 -5.62 -5.54 15.71
C ASP A 529 -5.77 -4.69 14.44
N VAL A 530 -4.99 -4.97 13.39
CA VAL A 530 -5.22 -4.42 12.04
C VAL A 530 -5.91 -5.49 11.21
N ILE A 531 -7.09 -5.18 10.69
CA ILE A 531 -8.00 -6.16 10.11
C ILE A 531 -8.48 -5.67 8.75
N LEU A 532 -8.50 -6.57 7.77
CA LEU A 532 -9.14 -6.33 6.49
C LEU A 532 -10.66 -6.37 6.63
N VAL A 533 -11.25 -5.31 6.13
CA VAL A 533 -12.68 -5.07 6.05
C VAL A 533 -13.05 -5.02 4.59
N GLU A 534 -13.96 -5.91 4.18
CA GLU A 534 -14.64 -5.79 2.91
C GLU A 534 -15.97 -5.07 3.13
N LYS A 535 -16.29 -4.11 2.25
CA LYS A 535 -17.51 -3.29 2.34
C LYS A 535 -18.65 -3.79 1.46
N ILE A 536 -18.43 -4.91 0.78
CA ILE A 536 -19.31 -5.44 -0.25
C ILE A 536 -20.42 -6.25 0.40
N SER A 537 -20.14 -7.30 1.19
CA SER A 537 -21.18 -8.18 1.73
C SER A 537 -22.30 -7.47 2.52
N PRO A 538 -22.02 -6.44 3.36
CA PRO A 538 -23.08 -5.65 3.97
C PRO A 538 -23.99 -5.02 2.93
N ARG A 539 -23.44 -4.32 1.92
CA ARG A 539 -24.21 -3.69 0.84
C ARG A 539 -25.04 -4.70 0.04
N LEU A 540 -24.53 -5.92 -0.11
CA LEU A 540 -25.19 -6.96 -0.90
C LEU A 540 -26.23 -7.78 -0.11
N GLY A 541 -26.46 -7.49 1.18
CA GLY A 541 -27.33 -8.34 1.99
C GLY A 541 -26.76 -9.75 2.25
N LYS A 542 -25.45 -9.96 2.05
CA LYS A 542 -24.78 -11.27 2.06
C LYS A 542 -24.07 -11.61 3.37
N LEU A 543 -24.38 -10.88 4.44
CA LEU A 543 -23.87 -11.21 5.76
C LEU A 543 -24.60 -12.44 6.31
N VAL A 544 -23.87 -13.29 7.02
CA VAL A 544 -24.43 -14.49 7.65
C VAL A 544 -24.12 -14.50 9.15
N PRO A 545 -24.96 -15.12 9.99
CA PRO A 545 -24.63 -15.35 11.39
C PRO A 545 -23.25 -16.01 11.53
N GLY A 546 -22.42 -15.47 12.42
CA GLY A 546 -21.01 -15.81 12.59
C GLY A 546 -20.05 -14.76 12.04
N ASP A 547 -20.46 -13.94 11.08
CA ASP A 547 -19.63 -12.88 10.52
C ASP A 547 -19.25 -11.82 11.56
N ILE A 548 -18.03 -11.30 11.47
CA ILE A 548 -17.61 -10.14 12.26
C ILE A 548 -17.85 -8.89 11.42
N VAL A 549 -18.54 -7.91 11.97
CA VAL A 549 -18.96 -6.71 11.26
C VAL A 549 -18.54 -5.44 12.01
N THR A 550 -18.22 -4.41 11.24
CA THR A 550 -18.15 -3.03 11.74
C THR A 550 -19.48 -2.33 11.50
N LEU A 551 -19.96 -1.58 12.47
CA LEU A 551 -21.20 -0.82 12.39
C LEU A 551 -21.09 0.54 13.08
N LYS A 552 -21.91 1.51 12.67
CA LYS A 552 -22.09 2.75 13.44
C LYS A 552 -22.89 2.46 14.71
N ALA A 553 -22.45 3.00 15.86
CA ALA A 553 -23.15 2.80 17.11
C ALA A 553 -24.56 3.43 17.03
N PRO A 554 -25.64 2.71 17.39
CA PRO A 554 -27.01 3.23 17.25
C PRO A 554 -27.27 4.50 18.06
N ASP A 555 -26.56 4.66 19.17
CA ASP A 555 -26.70 5.78 20.11
C ASP A 555 -25.66 6.89 19.91
N ASN A 556 -24.60 6.63 19.13
CA ASN A 556 -23.62 7.65 18.75
C ASN A 556 -23.00 7.36 17.36
N PRO A 557 -23.46 8.04 16.30
CA PRO A 557 -23.03 7.75 14.93
C PRO A 557 -21.56 8.11 14.64
N THR A 558 -20.87 8.80 15.55
CA THR A 558 -19.43 9.10 15.43
C THR A 558 -18.54 7.93 15.88
N ILE A 559 -19.12 6.92 16.54
CA ILE A 559 -18.41 5.75 17.04
C ILE A 559 -18.72 4.54 16.15
N PHE A 560 -17.66 3.87 15.70
CA PHE A 560 -17.77 2.57 15.03
C PHE A 560 -17.51 1.45 16.03
N LEU A 561 -18.39 0.44 16.02
CA LEU A 561 -18.29 -0.76 16.84
C LEU A 561 -17.90 -1.93 15.97
N THR A 562 -17.09 -2.84 16.50
CA THR A 562 -16.86 -4.16 15.91
C THR A 562 -17.60 -5.20 16.74
N LYS A 563 -18.42 -6.03 16.10
CA LYS A 563 -19.28 -7.04 16.74
C LYS A 563 -19.41 -8.28 15.87
N ARG A 564 -19.76 -9.41 16.47
CA ARG A 564 -20.20 -10.61 15.75
C ARG A 564 -21.69 -10.55 15.49
N LEU A 565 -22.08 -10.86 14.26
CA LEU A 565 -23.46 -11.02 13.85
C LEU A 565 -23.99 -12.37 14.34
N LEU A 566 -25.07 -12.38 15.12
CA LEU A 566 -25.65 -13.60 15.68
C LEU A 566 -27.02 -13.94 15.10
N GLY A 567 -27.74 -12.96 14.56
CA GLY A 567 -29.03 -13.20 13.94
C GLY A 567 -29.39 -12.12 12.93
N LEU A 568 -30.05 -12.54 11.86
CA LEU A 568 -30.66 -11.71 10.83
C LEU A 568 -32.16 -11.59 11.09
N GLU A 569 -32.85 -10.76 10.31
CA GLU A 569 -34.31 -10.66 10.29
C GLU A 569 -35.00 -12.04 10.35
N GLY A 570 -35.91 -12.20 11.31
CA GLY A 570 -36.68 -13.44 11.50
C GLY A 570 -35.98 -14.50 12.35
N ASP A 571 -34.68 -14.39 12.61
CA ASP A 571 -33.97 -15.36 13.45
C ASP A 571 -34.40 -15.26 14.91
N GLN A 572 -34.45 -16.40 15.59
CA GLN A 572 -34.60 -16.46 17.05
C GLN A 572 -33.23 -16.47 17.73
N VAL A 573 -32.93 -15.42 18.50
CA VAL A 573 -31.66 -15.28 19.22
C VAL A 573 -31.92 -15.36 20.71
N THR A 574 -31.26 -16.30 21.38
CA THR A 574 -31.25 -16.41 22.85
C THR A 574 -29.96 -15.79 23.40
N PHE A 575 -30.08 -14.91 24.38
CA PHE A 575 -28.95 -14.18 24.96
C PHE A 575 -29.10 -14.02 26.48
N LEU A 576 -27.97 -13.91 27.18
CA LEU A 576 -27.94 -13.65 28.61
C LEU A 576 -28.23 -12.17 28.90
N THR A 577 -29.16 -11.91 29.82
CA THR A 577 -29.49 -10.54 30.26
C THR A 577 -28.46 -9.94 31.20
N ASP A 578 -27.77 -10.78 31.98
CA ASP A 578 -26.63 -10.39 32.80
C ASP A 578 -25.53 -11.46 32.66
N PRO A 579 -24.35 -11.12 32.14
CA PRO A 579 -23.21 -12.03 32.04
C PRO A 579 -22.74 -12.60 33.38
N HIS A 580 -23.02 -11.93 34.50
CA HIS A 580 -22.63 -12.35 35.84
C HIS A 580 -23.67 -13.26 36.53
N LEU A 581 -24.87 -13.40 35.94
CA LEU A 581 -25.96 -14.22 36.45
C LEU A 581 -26.40 -15.21 35.37
N GLU A 582 -25.74 -16.37 35.32
CA GLU A 582 -25.96 -17.44 34.33
C GLU A 582 -27.43 -17.92 34.22
N THR A 583 -28.27 -17.62 35.21
CA THR A 583 -29.67 -18.04 35.28
C THR A 583 -30.66 -17.16 34.52
N SER A 584 -30.24 -16.02 33.92
CA SER A 584 -31.14 -15.08 33.26
C SER A 584 -30.88 -14.98 31.74
N SER A 585 -31.68 -15.70 30.95
CA SER A 585 -31.66 -15.63 29.48
C SER A 585 -32.99 -15.12 28.91
N LYS A 586 -32.93 -14.37 27.82
CA LYS A 586 -34.10 -13.99 27.02
C LYS A 586 -33.93 -14.46 25.58
N THR A 587 -35.06 -14.79 24.95
CA THR A 587 -35.12 -15.09 23.52
C THR A 587 -35.92 -13.99 22.84
N LEU A 588 -35.43 -13.48 21.72
CA LEU A 588 -36.19 -12.60 20.83
C LEU A 588 -36.19 -13.14 19.40
N VAL A 589 -37.19 -12.71 18.63
CA VAL A 589 -37.15 -12.79 17.16
C VAL A 589 -36.60 -11.46 16.64
N VAL A 590 -35.56 -11.49 15.82
CA VAL A 590 -34.97 -10.28 15.24
C VAL A 590 -35.99 -9.61 14.30
N PRO A 591 -36.31 -8.33 14.50
CA PRO A 591 -37.30 -7.63 13.67
C PRO A 591 -36.89 -7.49 12.21
N LYS A 592 -37.87 -7.23 11.35
CA LYS A 592 -37.66 -6.92 9.94
C LYS A 592 -36.70 -5.74 9.74
N GLY A 593 -35.74 -5.89 8.82
CA GLY A 593 -34.70 -4.91 8.51
C GLY A 593 -33.63 -4.74 9.60
N HIS A 594 -33.60 -5.60 10.62
CA HIS A 594 -32.66 -5.51 11.74
C HIS A 594 -31.76 -6.74 11.83
N VAL A 595 -30.69 -6.60 12.60
CA VAL A 595 -29.74 -7.65 12.98
C VAL A 595 -29.52 -7.66 14.47
N TRP A 596 -29.08 -8.81 15.00
CA TRP A 596 -28.59 -8.93 16.36
C TRP A 596 -27.08 -9.11 16.36
N VAL A 597 -26.37 -8.20 17.05
CA VAL A 597 -24.91 -8.20 17.10
C VAL A 597 -24.40 -8.23 18.54
N GLN A 598 -23.39 -9.04 18.83
CA GLN A 598 -22.78 -9.14 20.16
C GLN A 598 -21.26 -9.13 20.07
N GLY A 599 -20.60 -8.65 21.14
CA GLY A 599 -19.16 -8.84 21.28
C GLY A 599 -18.86 -10.24 21.80
N ASP A 600 -17.70 -10.78 21.43
CA ASP A 600 -17.25 -12.11 21.90
C ASP A 600 -16.84 -12.10 23.39
N ASN A 601 -16.64 -10.92 23.98
CA ASN A 601 -16.47 -10.75 25.41
C ASN A 601 -17.80 -10.33 26.05
N PRO A 602 -18.57 -11.27 26.64
CA PRO A 602 -19.88 -10.96 27.18
C PRO A 602 -19.79 -10.00 28.39
N TYR A 603 -18.68 -10.00 29.13
CA TYR A 603 -18.47 -9.17 30.33
C TYR A 603 -18.10 -7.72 30.01
N ASN A 604 -17.60 -7.43 28.81
CA ASN A 604 -17.13 -6.09 28.45
C ASN A 604 -17.40 -5.75 27.00
N SER A 605 -18.69 -5.66 26.67
CA SER A 605 -19.14 -5.33 25.32
C SER A 605 -20.42 -4.50 25.37
N LYS A 606 -20.41 -3.35 24.70
CA LYS A 606 -21.63 -2.56 24.43
C LYS A 606 -22.21 -3.01 23.09
N ASP A 607 -23.30 -3.76 23.13
CA ASP A 607 -23.86 -4.47 21.99
C ASP A 607 -25.41 -4.58 22.05
N SER A 608 -26.01 -5.46 21.24
CA SER A 608 -27.47 -5.60 21.16
C SER A 608 -28.15 -5.96 22.49
N ARG A 609 -27.41 -6.46 23.48
CA ARG A 609 -27.95 -6.65 24.84
C ARG A 609 -28.30 -5.32 25.51
N TYR A 610 -27.61 -4.25 25.13
CA TYR A 610 -27.80 -2.90 25.67
C TYR A 610 -28.74 -2.05 24.82
N PHE A 611 -28.57 -2.04 23.50
CA PHE A 611 -29.34 -1.18 22.59
C PHE A 611 -30.43 -1.91 21.79
N GLY A 612 -30.54 -3.23 21.90
CA GLY A 612 -31.52 -4.03 21.16
C GLY A 612 -31.08 -4.39 19.73
N PRO A 613 -32.02 -4.81 18.87
CA PRO A 613 -31.74 -5.08 17.46
C PRO A 613 -31.26 -3.82 16.74
N VAL A 614 -30.31 -3.98 15.84
CA VAL A 614 -29.68 -2.87 15.10
C VAL A 614 -30.22 -2.84 13.67
N PRO A 615 -30.60 -1.68 13.11
CA PRO A 615 -30.94 -1.60 11.69
C PRO A 615 -29.79 -2.10 10.82
N TYR A 616 -30.08 -2.97 9.85
CA TYR A 616 -29.07 -3.56 8.96
C TYR A 616 -28.28 -2.47 8.21
N GLY A 617 -28.90 -1.34 7.88
CA GLY A 617 -28.25 -0.20 7.22
C GLY A 617 -27.17 0.51 8.05
N LEU A 618 -26.98 0.19 9.33
CA LEU A 618 -25.86 0.69 10.13
C LEU A 618 -24.58 -0.14 9.98
N LEU A 619 -24.64 -1.28 9.28
CA LEU A 619 -23.48 -2.13 9.03
C LEU A 619 -22.62 -1.53 7.90
N GLU A 620 -21.31 -1.41 8.15
CA GLU A 620 -20.37 -0.66 7.31
C GLU A 620 -19.36 -1.57 6.59
N GLY A 621 -19.14 -2.77 7.12
CA GLY A 621 -18.10 -3.68 6.61
C GLY A 621 -18.09 -5.02 7.33
N LYS A 622 -17.62 -6.06 6.65
CA LYS A 622 -17.32 -7.38 7.20
C LYS A 622 -15.82 -7.54 7.35
N LEU A 623 -15.40 -7.97 8.53
CA LEU A 623 -14.03 -8.29 8.86
C LEU A 623 -13.78 -9.74 8.50
N PHE A 624 -12.75 -10.00 7.70
CA PHE A 624 -12.51 -11.36 7.19
C PHE A 624 -11.08 -11.85 7.39
N TYR A 625 -10.13 -10.96 7.66
CA TYR A 625 -8.71 -11.31 7.74
C TYR A 625 -7.92 -10.41 8.69
N ARG A 626 -7.23 -10.96 9.69
CA ARG A 626 -6.31 -10.22 10.55
C ARG A 626 -4.94 -10.13 9.87
N ILE A 627 -4.39 -8.91 9.82
CA ILE A 627 -3.04 -8.64 9.31
C ILE A 627 -2.04 -8.37 10.45
N TRP A 628 -2.49 -7.83 11.58
CA TRP A 628 -1.63 -7.52 12.73
C TRP A 628 -2.37 -7.72 14.07
N PRO A 629 -1.72 -8.16 15.17
CA PRO A 629 -0.32 -8.59 15.23
C PRO A 629 -0.09 -9.86 14.41
N LEU A 630 1.10 -9.97 13.83
CA LEU A 630 1.39 -11.03 12.85
C LEU A 630 1.37 -12.43 13.45
N ILE A 631 1.61 -12.56 14.75
CA ILE A 631 1.48 -13.83 15.47
C ILE A 631 0.07 -14.42 15.34
N ASP A 632 -0.93 -13.56 15.11
CA ASP A 632 -2.32 -13.92 14.96
C ASP A 632 -2.83 -13.75 13.51
N PHE A 633 -1.92 -13.57 12.53
CA PHE A 633 -2.24 -13.38 11.12
C PHE A 633 -3.06 -14.54 10.57
N GLY A 634 -4.16 -14.24 9.89
CA GLY A 634 -5.01 -15.27 9.30
C GLY A 634 -6.46 -14.85 9.13
N SER A 635 -7.24 -15.75 8.54
CA SER A 635 -8.69 -15.54 8.42
C SER A 635 -9.35 -15.51 9.80
N LEU A 636 -10.36 -14.66 9.94
CA LEU A 636 -11.17 -14.57 11.16
C LEU A 636 -12.27 -15.66 11.24
N ASN A 637 -12.28 -16.61 10.30
CA ASN A 637 -13.23 -17.71 10.24
C ASN A 637 -12.73 -18.94 11.03
N GLN A 638 -13.30 -19.15 12.21
CA GLN A 638 -14.03 -20.38 12.63
C GLN A 638 -14.13 -20.44 14.15
N GLY A 639 -15.36 -20.29 14.67
CA GLY A 639 -15.67 -20.49 16.07
C GLY A 639 -16.96 -19.79 16.46
N LEU A 640 -18.11 -20.40 16.14
CA LEU A 640 -19.24 -20.27 17.06
C LEU A 640 -18.76 -20.88 18.37
N TRP A 641 -18.63 -20.08 19.42
CA TRP A 641 -18.58 -20.64 20.76
C TRP A 641 -19.83 -21.51 20.93
N LYS A 642 -19.64 -22.82 21.07
CA LYS A 642 -20.69 -23.72 21.54
C LYS A 642 -20.90 -23.50 23.02
#